data_AF-A0A8T4KL04-F1
#
_entry.id   AF-A0A8T4KL04-F1
#
_cell.length_a   1.000
_cell.length_b   1.000
_cell.length_c   1.000
_cell.angle_alpha   90.00
_cell.angle_beta   90.00
_cell.angle_gamma   90.00
#
_symmetry.space_group_name_H-M   'P 1'
#
loop_
_entity.id
_entity.type
_entity.pdbx_description
1 polymer ?
#
loop_
_entity_poly.entity_id
_entity_poly.type
_entity_poly.pdbx_seq_one_letter_code
_entity_poly.pdbx_strand_id
1 'polypeptide(L)'
;MGAFAFFAFFFSFQIALAADIIIDDVDLGYSETGAIFSSASNTCGFNGDYRFETDVGSTEFAEWVPTLPAAGAYRVYVHYCVHSARPDAVVYRIVSDSGTTVVTVDQTKDANGNSVPDFTASGWRFIGLFEMTPSSADAVRFSPDIIVPDDYTTIQDAIDAAVPGATIDVNTGTYVEDLVIPSSKTNLILVGHTATIKGIQNVPIASFPLALPNIEILADGTILTGFTIEGPDYEAGKYSSGIVIGAEDVVISNNDFKVTPAATSDEISQAIQTYHKLAIPGVDISGLNIHDNTFTHLSSGAAGYEGIWINLDEGTGTAKVVDNEFTGNVFRAITTERSNTIIKENMIVTDLSPGVPGSGGWQGINVGGANAGPISSVSVIENTVKGASGFKYGIKLGYDVTSTFSDVLISENTIQDNEVGIWTKITAAGIDIMVNNIFGNSLLGVQNDDSSNTLNAQLNWWGSSSGPLDAAGTNEVPPCTDTPTTEKNADGTGDGASDNVDYCPWLIGQANPSDKTKPAVILFATSDPSPIKAGTVDFTVIFDDDMNIFVTPDAKLIGSNIPIPPKTGVGITNGWTDTRTWNGQLVITTTFPGDDEYDFRITKAEDIQGNKMRTFREKDLIIDTINPIITKTIATDIFGSQDLTVSASAYDPGSSGISKITVKIDGGSEQDMTFVFTEKQKISGKNVNVDTYYLTIDGTTITPDGTHTAEFKVIDGAGNFLSSSSVSFDKDSTAKTIGGDIAFLCKDFPVVINSETVCQNGIERQTILWLIGEGWNVEVKKYTDWTLSELSAKDLIVCTDQTKACKPTPAVSDAHKINNIPFVEISDRGSAVAADKFNYVKSSSSTTGKATMNLFVETPDPVTTGFFGSTEILLLPQKIRSLSQSKLSTSAIDLGT
;
A
#
# COMPACT_ATOMS: atom_id res chain seq x y z
N MET A 1 127.56 8.44 9.08
CA MET A 1 126.66 8.71 7.93
C MET A 1 125.30 8.15 8.29
N GLY A 2 124.29 9.01 8.42
CA GLY A 2 122.92 8.62 8.74
C GLY A 2 122.02 9.84 8.61
N ALA A 3 121.46 10.04 7.43
CA ALA A 3 120.55 11.13 7.12
C ALA A 3 119.11 10.69 7.39
N PHE A 4 118.40 11.50 8.17
CA PHE A 4 116.96 11.41 8.40
C PHE A 4 116.20 11.81 7.13
N ALA A 5 115.24 10.99 6.71
CA ALA A 5 114.27 11.34 5.67
C ALA A 5 112.89 11.54 6.30
N PHE A 6 112.37 12.76 6.16
CA PHE A 6 110.99 13.16 6.44
C PHE A 6 110.08 12.57 5.36
N PHE A 7 109.07 11.78 5.73
CA PHE A 7 107.95 11.43 4.85
C PHE A 7 106.70 12.17 5.34
N ALA A 8 106.25 13.16 4.57
CA ALA A 8 104.95 13.79 4.74
C ALA A 8 103.89 12.87 4.13
N PHE A 9 102.96 12.37 4.95
CA PHE A 9 101.73 11.76 4.47
C PHE A 9 100.75 12.88 4.07
N PHE A 10 100.52 13.02 2.77
CA PHE A 10 99.38 13.76 2.25
C PHE A 10 98.10 12.95 2.57
N PHE A 11 97.28 13.42 3.51
CA PHE A 11 95.87 13.04 3.56
C PHE A 11 95.17 13.78 2.41
N SER A 12 94.83 13.04 1.35
CA SER A 12 93.89 13.50 0.34
C SER A 12 92.50 13.52 0.96
N PHE A 13 91.99 14.70 1.31
CA PHE A 13 90.55 14.89 1.50
C PHE A 13 89.89 14.75 0.13
N GLN A 14 89.37 13.55 -0.17
CA GLN A 14 88.34 13.43 -1.21
C GLN A 14 87.07 14.09 -0.66
N ILE A 15 86.77 15.30 -1.11
CA ILE A 15 85.41 15.83 -1.02
C ILE A 15 84.60 15.02 -2.02
N ALA A 16 83.92 13.98 -1.56
CA ALA A 16 82.85 13.38 -2.33
C ALA A 16 81.74 14.42 -2.45
N LEU A 17 81.41 14.84 -3.67
CA LEU A 17 80.13 15.48 -3.94
C LEU A 17 79.07 14.43 -3.61
N ALA A 18 78.40 14.57 -2.45
CA ALA A 18 77.28 13.71 -2.11
C ALA A 18 76.19 13.94 -3.17
N ALA A 19 75.81 12.87 -3.88
CA ALA A 19 74.67 12.90 -4.77
C ALA A 19 73.40 13.05 -3.93
N ASP A 20 72.41 13.78 -4.47
CA ASP A 20 71.10 13.90 -3.84
C ASP A 20 70.45 12.50 -3.77
N ILE A 21 69.85 12.18 -2.62
CA ILE A 21 69.08 10.95 -2.42
C ILE A 21 67.62 11.34 -2.57
N ILE A 22 66.95 10.81 -3.58
CA ILE A 22 65.53 11.03 -3.85
C ILE A 22 64.82 9.68 -3.75
N ILE A 23 63.68 9.65 -3.07
CA ILE A 23 62.82 8.47 -2.92
C ILE A 23 61.42 8.90 -3.32
N ASP A 24 60.90 8.29 -4.37
CA ASP A 24 59.55 8.47 -4.88
C ASP A 24 58.58 7.45 -4.28
N ASP A 25 57.28 7.65 -4.49
CA ASP A 25 56.19 6.78 -3.99
C ASP A 25 56.16 5.36 -4.61
N VAL A 26 57.05 5.06 -5.56
CA VAL A 26 57.24 3.73 -6.17
C VAL A 26 58.62 3.13 -5.90
N ASP A 27 59.48 3.82 -5.17
CA ASP A 27 60.87 3.40 -4.92
C ASP A 27 60.98 2.40 -3.76
N LEU A 28 62.06 1.60 -3.76
CA LEU A 28 62.34 0.57 -2.74
C LEU A 28 62.44 1.11 -1.29
N GLY A 29 62.66 2.42 -1.11
CA GLY A 29 62.70 3.07 0.19
C GLY A 29 61.34 3.61 0.64
N TYR A 30 60.29 3.51 -0.18
CA TYR A 30 58.96 3.95 0.18
C TYR A 30 58.10 2.81 0.70
N SER A 31 57.32 3.09 1.74
CA SER A 31 56.31 2.18 2.25
C SER A 31 55.16 2.97 2.87
N GLU A 32 54.01 2.30 3.02
CA GLU A 32 52.84 2.87 3.67
C GLU A 32 52.25 1.83 4.62
N THR A 33 51.49 2.32 5.58
CA THR A 33 50.63 1.49 6.42
C THR A 33 49.19 1.60 5.88
N GLY A 34 48.43 0.50 5.96
CA GLY A 34 47.04 0.46 5.50
C GLY A 34 46.83 0.40 3.98
N ALA A 35 45.56 0.31 3.56
CA ALA A 35 45.15 0.24 2.15
C ALA A 35 44.42 1.51 1.65
N ILE A 36 44.47 2.59 2.42
CA ILE A 36 43.62 3.78 2.23
C ILE A 36 44.23 4.83 1.29
N PHE A 37 45.57 4.92 1.24
CA PHE A 37 46.25 5.86 0.37
C PHE A 37 45.86 5.62 -1.10
N SER A 38 45.40 6.69 -1.73
CA SER A 38 45.01 6.73 -3.13
C SER A 38 46.16 7.25 -4.00
N SER A 39 46.28 6.73 -5.22
CA SER A 39 47.22 7.24 -6.22
C SER A 39 46.55 8.26 -7.13
N ALA A 40 47.25 9.32 -7.47
CA ALA A 40 46.87 10.23 -8.54
C ALA A 40 48.05 10.49 -9.48
N SER A 41 47.76 10.65 -10.77
CA SER A 41 48.76 11.02 -11.77
C SER A 41 48.52 12.45 -12.24
N ASN A 42 49.45 13.35 -11.92
CA ASN A 42 49.40 14.76 -12.29
C ASN A 42 50.84 15.30 -12.42
N THR A 43 51.04 16.28 -13.30
CA THR A 43 52.33 16.98 -13.51
C THR A 43 52.89 17.66 -12.25
N CYS A 44 52.11 17.83 -11.19
CA CYS A 44 52.61 18.35 -9.91
C CYS A 44 53.38 17.32 -9.07
N GLY A 45 53.09 16.03 -9.26
CA GLY A 45 53.78 14.94 -8.58
C GLY A 45 55.22 14.82 -9.06
N PHE A 46 56.10 14.28 -8.22
CA PHE A 46 57.44 13.93 -8.69
C PHE A 46 57.29 12.75 -9.69
N ASN A 47 58.00 12.79 -10.81
CA ASN A 47 57.82 11.86 -11.95
C ASN A 47 56.40 11.71 -12.55
N GLY A 48 55.42 12.49 -12.10
CA GLY A 48 54.08 12.57 -12.68
C GLY A 48 53.00 11.85 -11.87
N ASP A 49 53.32 11.31 -10.70
CA ASP A 49 52.41 10.66 -9.75
C ASP A 49 52.70 11.05 -8.30
N TYR A 50 51.71 10.78 -7.44
CA TYR A 50 51.80 10.97 -6.00
C TYR A 50 50.72 10.15 -5.28
N ARG A 51 50.95 9.91 -3.99
CA ARG A 51 50.01 9.28 -3.05
C ARG A 51 49.35 10.34 -2.16
N PHE A 52 48.09 10.13 -1.80
CA PHE A 52 47.36 10.99 -0.90
C PHE A 52 46.30 10.24 -0.11
N GLU A 53 45.95 10.79 1.05
CA GLU A 53 44.85 10.31 1.89
C GLU A 53 43.73 11.36 1.95
N THR A 54 42.49 10.93 2.14
CA THR A 54 41.30 11.77 2.29
C THR A 54 40.53 11.51 3.60
N ASP A 55 40.79 10.40 4.27
CA ASP A 55 40.16 10.01 5.51
C ASP A 55 40.72 10.83 6.66
N VAL A 56 39.84 11.67 7.21
CA VAL A 56 40.12 12.50 8.38
C VAL A 56 40.28 11.59 9.60
N GLY A 57 41.39 11.69 10.33
CA GLY A 57 41.64 10.87 11.52
C GLY A 57 42.39 9.55 11.29
N SER A 58 43.00 9.34 10.12
CA SER A 58 43.79 8.14 9.85
C SER A 58 45.11 8.07 10.65
N THR A 59 45.42 6.89 11.20
CA THR A 59 46.74 6.54 11.78
C THR A 59 47.77 6.12 10.75
N GLU A 60 47.34 5.90 9.52
CA GLU A 60 48.18 5.35 8.48
C GLU A 60 49.18 6.41 8.02
N PHE A 61 50.44 6.00 7.94
CA PHE A 61 51.54 6.84 7.53
C PHE A 61 52.16 6.35 6.24
N ALA A 62 52.74 7.30 5.50
CA ALA A 62 53.67 7.03 4.42
C ALA A 62 55.10 7.26 4.93
N GLU A 63 56.02 6.35 4.64
CA GLU A 63 57.39 6.35 5.15
C GLU A 63 58.38 6.26 3.99
N TRP A 64 59.37 7.16 4.00
CA TRP A 64 60.50 7.20 3.08
C TRP A 64 61.78 6.91 3.86
N VAL A 65 62.41 5.77 3.57
CA VAL A 65 63.62 5.25 4.23
C VAL A 65 64.84 5.30 3.29
N PRO A 66 65.65 6.37 3.29
CA PRO A 66 66.89 6.43 2.50
C PRO A 66 67.98 5.42 2.88
N THR A 67 68.60 4.80 1.88
CA THR A 67 69.90 4.15 2.06
C THR A 67 71.02 5.20 2.08
N LEU A 68 71.51 5.54 3.28
CA LEU A 68 72.55 6.56 3.46
C LEU A 68 73.96 6.01 3.14
N PRO A 69 74.79 6.74 2.37
CA PRO A 69 76.13 6.28 1.97
C PRO A 69 77.18 6.37 3.09
N ALA A 70 76.98 7.24 4.08
CA ALA A 70 77.86 7.42 5.24
C ALA A 70 77.09 8.11 6.38
N ALA A 71 77.68 8.16 7.58
CA ALA A 71 77.14 8.99 8.66
C ALA A 71 77.47 10.48 8.42
N GLY A 72 76.55 11.38 8.76
CA GLY A 72 76.78 12.83 8.74
C GLY A 72 75.51 13.67 8.72
N ALA A 73 75.67 14.98 8.48
CA ALA A 73 74.58 15.94 8.42
C ALA A 73 73.91 15.95 7.04
N TYR A 74 72.61 15.65 6.98
CA TYR A 74 71.79 15.63 5.78
C TYR A 74 70.76 16.75 5.78
N ARG A 75 70.67 17.49 4.67
CA ARG A 75 69.57 18.42 4.42
C ARG A 75 68.39 17.63 3.88
N VAL A 76 67.26 17.68 4.56
CA VAL A 76 66.06 16.93 4.19
C VAL A 76 65.06 17.89 3.54
N TYR A 77 64.45 17.41 2.45
CA TYR A 77 63.47 18.14 1.66
C TYR A 77 62.26 17.25 1.36
N VAL A 78 61.09 17.87 1.16
CA VAL A 78 59.87 17.20 0.71
C VAL A 78 59.29 17.88 -0.53
N HIS A 79 58.59 17.13 -1.36
CA HIS A 79 57.91 17.63 -2.56
C HIS A 79 56.45 17.16 -2.54
N TYR A 80 55.52 18.03 -2.92
CA TYR A 80 54.08 17.75 -2.89
C TYR A 80 53.32 18.53 -3.96
N CYS A 81 52.08 18.12 -4.21
CA CYS A 81 51.14 18.83 -5.07
C CYS A 81 50.41 19.91 -4.29
N VAL A 82 50.60 21.18 -4.67
CA VAL A 82 49.91 22.30 -4.04
C VAL A 82 48.42 22.27 -4.41
N HIS A 83 47.53 22.35 -3.43
CA HIS A 83 46.09 22.46 -3.67
C HIS A 83 45.37 23.14 -2.50
N SER A 84 44.38 23.99 -2.80
CA SER A 84 43.61 24.78 -1.84
C SER A 84 42.86 23.96 -0.78
N ALA A 85 42.47 22.72 -1.12
CA ALA A 85 41.86 21.75 -0.21
C ALA A 85 42.86 20.90 0.63
N ARG A 86 44.17 21.19 0.58
CA ARG A 86 45.18 20.47 1.39
C ARG A 86 45.37 21.17 2.74
N PRO A 87 45.84 20.46 3.78
CA PRO A 87 46.16 21.09 5.05
C PRO A 87 47.33 22.08 4.93
N ASP A 88 47.26 23.17 5.69
CA ASP A 88 48.32 24.19 5.79
C ASP A 88 49.36 23.86 6.88
N ALA A 89 49.24 22.71 7.53
CA ALA A 89 50.14 22.24 8.59
C ALA A 89 50.42 20.72 8.54
N VAL A 90 50.63 20.16 7.35
CA VAL A 90 50.92 18.71 7.18
C VAL A 90 52.16 18.28 7.95
N VAL A 91 52.04 17.22 8.76
CA VAL A 91 53.13 16.72 9.61
C VAL A 91 54.08 15.76 8.90
N TYR A 92 55.37 16.06 9.02
CA TYR A 92 56.49 15.19 8.70
C TYR A 92 57.30 14.87 9.96
N ARG A 93 57.57 13.59 10.22
CA ARG A 93 58.43 13.11 11.30
C ARG A 93 59.75 12.60 10.74
N ILE A 94 60.85 13.21 11.14
CA ILE A 94 62.20 12.87 10.69
C ILE A 94 62.89 12.09 11.82
N VAL A 95 63.13 10.80 11.60
CA VAL A 95 63.90 9.96 12.51
C VAL A 95 65.39 10.19 12.25
N SER A 96 66.06 10.85 13.19
CA SER A 96 67.49 11.17 13.12
C SER A 96 68.27 10.57 14.30
N ASP A 97 69.60 10.71 14.32
CA ASP A 97 70.44 10.20 15.42
C ASP A 97 70.10 10.86 16.77
N SER A 98 69.50 12.06 16.73
CA SER A 98 68.98 12.78 17.91
C SER A 98 67.57 12.37 18.34
N GLY A 99 66.96 11.39 17.68
CA GLY A 99 65.57 10.99 17.84
C GLY A 99 64.66 11.57 16.75
N THR A 100 63.35 11.46 16.97
CA THR A 100 62.32 11.93 16.02
C THR A 100 62.13 13.45 16.15
N THR A 101 62.21 14.17 15.05
CA THR A 101 61.86 15.61 14.97
C THR A 101 60.59 15.78 14.14
N VAL A 102 59.65 16.59 14.61
CA VAL A 102 58.39 16.89 13.91
C VAL A 102 58.51 18.23 13.17
N VAL A 103 58.08 18.27 11.91
CA VAL A 103 58.07 19.48 11.07
C VAL A 103 56.73 19.56 10.32
N THR A 104 56.03 20.69 10.43
CA THR A 104 54.79 20.96 9.70
C THR A 104 55.05 21.70 8.39
N VAL A 105 54.30 21.38 7.34
CA VAL A 105 54.41 21.97 6.00
C VAL A 105 53.05 22.41 5.48
N ASP A 106 52.96 23.67 5.03
CA ASP A 106 51.78 24.22 4.37
C ASP A 106 51.69 23.71 2.93
N GLN A 107 50.82 22.73 2.68
CA GLN A 107 50.62 22.17 1.35
C GLN A 107 49.67 23.00 0.46
N THR A 108 49.20 24.15 0.95
CA THR A 108 48.49 25.17 0.13
C THR A 108 49.45 26.14 -0.56
N LYS A 109 50.76 26.03 -0.31
CA LYS A 109 51.81 26.91 -0.84
C LYS A 109 52.93 26.14 -1.52
N ASP A 110 53.64 26.79 -2.44
CA ASP A 110 54.88 26.26 -3.00
C ASP A 110 56.03 26.19 -1.96
N ALA A 111 57.17 25.60 -2.33
CA ALA A 111 58.32 25.45 -1.46
C ALA A 111 58.86 26.78 -0.89
N ASN A 112 58.60 27.90 -1.56
CA ASN A 112 59.01 29.24 -1.15
C ASN A 112 57.93 29.97 -0.31
N GLY A 113 56.78 29.36 -0.06
CA GLY A 113 55.66 29.93 0.70
C GLY A 113 54.72 30.81 -0.13
N ASN A 114 54.76 30.74 -1.46
CA ASN A 114 53.85 31.50 -2.32
C ASN A 114 52.55 30.73 -2.59
N SER A 115 51.42 31.44 -2.64
CA SER A 115 50.19 30.90 -3.20
C SER A 115 50.35 30.73 -4.72
N VAL A 116 50.14 29.52 -5.20
CA VAL A 116 50.20 29.14 -6.62
C VAL A 116 48.89 28.44 -7.04
N PRO A 117 48.55 28.35 -8.33
CA PRO A 117 47.36 27.63 -8.77
C PRO A 117 47.34 26.17 -8.29
N ASP A 118 46.15 25.64 -8.04
CA ASP A 118 45.95 24.24 -7.66
C ASP A 118 46.58 23.28 -8.69
N PHE A 119 47.13 22.18 -8.19
CA PHE A 119 47.94 21.21 -8.93
C PHE A 119 49.21 21.79 -9.54
N THR A 120 49.84 22.77 -8.87
CA THR A 120 51.21 23.18 -9.16
C THR A 120 52.19 22.36 -8.32
N ALA A 121 53.32 21.96 -8.90
CA ALA A 121 54.39 21.29 -8.17
C ALA A 121 54.97 22.24 -7.11
N SER A 122 55.10 21.81 -5.85
CA SER A 122 55.67 22.66 -4.80
C SER A 122 57.13 23.02 -5.06
N GLY A 123 57.88 22.12 -5.72
CA GLY A 123 59.34 22.09 -5.64
C GLY A 123 59.81 21.51 -4.30
N TRP A 124 61.13 21.39 -4.14
CA TRP A 124 61.74 20.80 -2.94
C TRP A 124 61.70 21.77 -1.75
N ARG A 125 60.75 21.55 -0.83
CA ARG A 125 60.62 22.29 0.44
C ARG A 125 61.64 21.81 1.44
N PHE A 126 62.54 22.69 1.88
CA PHE A 126 63.50 22.37 2.95
C PHE A 126 62.78 22.21 4.29
N ILE A 127 63.00 21.08 4.96
CA ILE A 127 62.38 20.77 6.26
C ILE A 127 63.38 20.61 7.41
N GLY A 128 64.69 20.55 7.13
CA GLY A 128 65.70 20.66 8.19
C GLY A 128 67.06 20.06 7.84
N LEU A 129 68.00 20.23 8.76
CA LEU A 129 69.34 19.64 8.73
C LEU A 129 69.47 18.67 9.92
N PHE A 130 69.77 17.40 9.64
CA PHE A 130 69.72 16.33 10.63
C PHE A 130 70.99 15.47 10.58
N GLU A 131 71.53 15.10 11.73
CA GLU A 131 72.61 14.12 11.83
C GLU A 131 72.02 12.71 11.72
N MET A 132 72.53 11.91 10.78
CA MET A 132 71.99 10.60 10.47
C MET A 132 73.11 9.59 10.23
N THR A 133 72.98 8.41 10.83
CA THR A 133 73.89 7.27 10.63
C THR A 133 73.14 6.13 9.91
N PRO A 134 73.78 5.45 8.92
CA PRO A 134 73.15 4.31 8.26
C PRO A 134 72.65 3.28 9.28
N SER A 135 71.40 2.85 9.17
CA SER A 135 70.70 1.87 10.03
C SER A 135 70.26 2.31 11.44
N SER A 136 70.48 3.56 11.87
CA SER A 136 69.92 4.09 13.13
C SER A 136 69.00 5.30 12.98
N ALA A 137 68.96 5.93 11.80
CA ALA A 137 68.38 7.26 11.60
C ALA A 137 68.14 7.55 10.11
N ASP A 138 67.12 6.93 9.52
CA ASP A 138 66.98 6.94 8.07
C ASP A 138 65.52 7.01 7.60
N ALA A 139 64.57 7.55 8.37
CA ALA A 139 63.16 7.62 7.93
C ALA A 139 62.56 9.03 8.01
N VAL A 140 61.80 9.40 6.98
CA VAL A 140 60.84 10.51 7.01
C VAL A 140 59.43 9.89 6.95
N ARG A 141 58.57 10.18 7.93
CA ARG A 141 57.16 9.72 7.96
C ARG A 141 56.21 10.88 7.77
N PHE A 142 55.15 10.67 7.00
CA PHE A 142 53.96 11.52 6.94
C PHE A 142 52.90 10.88 7.85
N SER A 143 52.40 11.57 8.88
CA SER A 143 51.54 11.00 9.93
C SER A 143 50.49 12.01 10.41
N PRO A 144 49.50 11.62 11.27
CA PRO A 144 48.64 12.57 11.98
C PRO A 144 49.43 13.66 12.72
N ASP A 145 48.74 14.78 12.99
CA ASP A 145 49.37 16.02 13.44
C ASP A 145 50.01 15.90 14.82
N ILE A 146 49.32 15.24 15.76
CA ILE A 146 49.77 15.03 17.13
C ILE A 146 49.43 13.61 17.57
N ILE A 147 50.38 12.91 18.20
CA ILE A 147 50.19 11.56 18.75
C ILE A 147 50.41 11.59 20.27
N VAL A 148 49.46 11.08 21.03
CA VAL A 148 49.54 10.94 22.49
C VAL A 148 49.71 9.44 22.83
N PRO A 149 50.69 9.03 23.66
CA PRO A 149 51.55 9.87 24.49
C PRO A 149 52.91 10.27 23.87
N ASP A 150 53.11 10.00 22.57
CA ASP A 150 54.44 10.08 21.94
C ASP A 150 54.98 11.52 21.85
N ASP A 151 54.14 12.48 21.46
CA ASP A 151 54.47 13.90 21.37
C ASP A 151 54.18 14.65 22.67
N TYR A 152 53.11 14.26 23.37
CA TYR A 152 52.66 14.85 24.62
C TYR A 152 52.21 13.75 25.57
N THR A 153 52.56 13.86 26.86
CA THR A 153 52.22 12.82 27.85
C THR A 153 50.75 12.77 28.24
N THR A 154 49.99 13.84 27.97
CA THR A 154 48.57 14.00 28.31
C THR A 154 47.79 14.48 27.10
N ILE A 155 46.47 14.24 27.07
CA ILE A 155 45.62 14.71 25.98
C ILE A 155 45.43 16.23 26.11
N GLN A 156 45.35 16.78 27.33
CA GLN A 156 45.22 18.24 27.48
C GLN A 156 46.43 19.00 26.92
N ASP A 157 47.66 18.53 27.16
CA ASP A 157 48.86 19.21 26.62
C ASP A 157 48.86 19.18 25.08
N ALA A 158 48.35 18.09 24.48
CA ALA A 158 48.15 17.99 23.04
C ALA A 158 47.08 18.97 22.53
N ILE A 159 45.93 19.08 23.21
CA ILE A 159 44.88 20.05 22.88
C ILE A 159 45.42 21.48 22.96
N ASP A 160 46.16 21.81 24.03
CA ASP A 160 46.74 23.13 24.25
C ASP A 160 47.73 23.52 23.15
N ALA A 161 48.51 22.54 22.65
CA ALA A 161 49.46 22.73 21.56
C ALA A 161 48.83 22.71 20.15
N ALA A 162 47.69 22.05 19.98
CA ALA A 162 47.04 21.87 18.68
C ALA A 162 46.64 23.21 18.01
N VAL A 163 46.75 23.27 16.69
CA VAL A 163 46.14 24.35 15.90
C VAL A 163 44.68 24.01 15.58
N PRO A 164 43.82 24.98 15.23
CA PRO A 164 42.49 24.68 14.70
C PRO A 164 42.56 23.73 13.50
N GLY A 165 41.65 22.77 13.41
CA GLY A 165 41.63 21.75 12.35
C GLY A 165 42.59 20.58 12.57
N ALA A 166 43.42 20.61 13.62
CA ALA A 166 44.39 19.54 13.85
C ALA A 166 43.73 18.22 14.24
N THR A 167 44.41 17.12 13.92
CA THR A 167 44.05 15.78 14.40
C THR A 167 44.98 15.34 15.53
N ILE A 168 44.39 15.00 16.69
CA ILE A 168 45.07 14.39 17.83
C ILE A 168 44.70 12.91 17.87
N ASP A 169 45.68 12.07 17.59
CA ASP A 169 45.58 10.63 17.70
C ASP A 169 46.04 10.19 19.10
N VAL A 170 45.16 9.53 19.84
CA VAL A 170 45.42 9.07 21.20
C VAL A 170 45.55 7.57 21.17
N ASN A 171 46.78 7.08 21.36
CA ASN A 171 47.04 5.65 21.44
C ASN A 171 46.32 5.02 22.63
N THR A 172 46.03 3.72 22.54
CA THR A 172 45.40 2.96 23.62
C THR A 172 46.16 3.14 24.94
N GLY A 173 45.43 3.57 25.97
CA GLY A 173 45.95 3.83 27.31
C GLY A 173 44.84 4.40 28.19
N THR A 174 45.11 4.57 29.49
CA THR A 174 44.19 5.26 30.40
C THR A 174 44.77 6.62 30.76
N TYR A 175 44.02 7.67 30.43
CA TYR A 175 44.36 9.07 30.64
C TYR A 175 43.43 9.63 31.70
N VAL A 176 43.97 9.83 32.92
CA VAL A 176 43.23 10.35 34.06
C VAL A 176 43.35 11.87 34.09
N GLU A 177 42.38 12.53 33.47
CA GLU A 177 42.36 13.98 33.29
C GLU A 177 40.94 14.48 33.02
N ASP A 178 40.69 15.76 33.34
CA ASP A 178 39.55 16.48 32.79
C ASP A 178 40.07 17.34 31.62
N LEU A 179 39.30 17.40 30.53
CA LEU A 179 39.70 18.07 29.29
C LEU A 179 38.89 19.36 29.06
N VAL A 180 39.55 20.36 28.49
CA VAL A 180 38.91 21.56 27.96
C VAL A 180 39.38 21.73 26.52
N ILE A 181 38.42 21.75 25.59
CA ILE A 181 38.59 22.09 24.19
C ILE A 181 38.05 23.52 24.02
N PRO A 182 38.91 24.54 24.20
CA PRO A 182 38.47 25.93 24.22
C PRO A 182 38.04 26.39 22.83
N SER A 183 37.17 27.41 22.76
CA SER A 183 36.58 27.93 21.51
C SER A 183 37.57 28.37 20.44
N SER A 184 38.85 28.53 20.78
CA SER A 184 39.92 28.80 19.82
C SER A 184 40.38 27.57 19.03
N LYS A 185 39.92 26.35 19.33
CA LYS A 185 40.37 25.08 18.72
C LYS A 185 39.33 24.52 17.73
N THR A 186 38.76 25.37 16.88
CA THR A 186 37.69 24.96 15.95
C THR A 186 38.14 23.82 15.04
N ASN A 187 37.23 22.91 14.69
CA ASN A 187 37.45 21.74 13.84
C ASN A 187 38.52 20.75 14.37
N LEU A 188 38.79 20.75 15.67
CA LEU A 188 39.73 19.79 16.27
C LEU A 188 39.15 18.38 16.22
N ILE A 189 39.96 17.41 15.82
CA ILE A 189 39.58 15.99 15.76
C ILE A 189 40.39 15.22 16.80
N LEU A 190 39.71 14.52 17.71
CA LEU A 190 40.31 13.61 18.67
C LEU A 190 39.90 12.18 18.31
N VAL A 191 40.90 11.29 18.16
CA VAL A 191 40.72 9.88 17.80
C VAL A 191 41.32 8.99 18.88
N GLY A 192 40.50 8.10 19.47
CA GLY A 192 40.89 7.38 20.68
C GLY A 192 41.45 5.98 20.50
N HIS A 193 41.17 5.25 19.41
CA HIS A 193 41.60 3.83 19.27
C HIS A 193 41.37 2.98 20.53
N THR A 194 40.22 3.13 21.19
CA THR A 194 39.84 2.53 22.48
C THR A 194 40.61 3.03 23.72
N ALA A 195 41.38 4.11 23.60
CA ALA A 195 41.93 4.84 24.72
C ALA A 195 40.82 5.27 25.69
N THR A 196 41.13 5.19 26.97
CA THR A 196 40.22 5.52 28.06
C THR A 196 40.52 6.93 28.57
N ILE A 197 39.56 7.85 28.45
CA ILE A 197 39.58 9.11 29.18
C ILE A 197 38.84 8.88 30.49
N LYS A 198 39.53 9.06 31.63
CA LYS A 198 38.98 8.87 32.97
C LYS A 198 38.84 10.22 33.68
N GLY A 199 37.61 10.68 33.82
CA GLY A 199 37.28 11.96 34.46
C GLY A 199 37.68 12.01 35.94
N ILE A 200 37.95 13.22 36.44
CA ILE A 200 38.38 13.50 37.82
C ILE A 200 37.28 14.24 38.61
N GLN A 201 36.60 15.22 38.00
CA GLN A 201 35.62 16.04 38.73
C GLN A 201 34.40 15.27 39.22
N ASN A 202 34.09 15.41 40.52
CA ASN A 202 32.80 15.11 41.14
C ASN A 202 32.27 16.35 41.86
N VAL A 203 30.95 16.56 41.83
CA VAL A 203 30.26 17.74 42.35
C VAL A 203 29.31 17.36 43.48
N PRO A 204 29.35 18.03 44.66
CA PRO A 204 28.36 17.80 45.71
C PRO A 204 26.93 18.07 45.25
N ILE A 205 25.97 17.22 45.63
CA ILE A 205 24.53 17.39 45.30
C ILE A 205 23.98 18.78 45.67
N ALA A 206 24.51 19.40 46.73
CA ALA A 206 24.11 20.73 47.19
C ALA A 206 24.49 21.86 46.21
N SER A 207 25.36 21.57 45.23
CA SER A 207 25.75 22.49 44.17
C SER A 207 24.89 22.37 42.92
N PHE A 208 23.95 21.42 42.86
CA PHE A 208 23.01 21.31 41.74
C PHE A 208 22.31 22.66 41.51
N PRO A 209 22.21 23.16 40.25
CA PRO A 209 22.46 22.47 38.98
C PRO A 209 23.86 22.74 38.35
N LEU A 210 24.92 22.93 39.15
CA LEU A 210 26.26 23.19 38.62
C LEU A 210 26.79 22.02 37.76
N ALA A 211 27.14 22.27 36.51
CA ALA A 211 27.83 21.32 35.64
C ALA A 211 29.34 21.58 35.66
N LEU A 212 30.13 20.76 36.36
CA LEU A 212 31.60 20.76 36.22
C LEU A 212 32.02 19.62 35.28
N PRO A 213 32.49 19.92 34.06
CA PRO A 213 32.74 18.91 33.03
C PRO A 213 33.95 18.02 33.34
N ASN A 214 33.90 16.75 32.93
CA ASN A 214 35.10 15.94 32.71
C ASN A 214 35.70 16.21 31.32
N ILE A 215 34.87 16.52 30.32
CA ILE A 215 35.29 17.01 29.01
C ILE A 215 34.41 18.22 28.66
N GLU A 216 35.02 19.39 28.52
CA GLU A 216 34.33 20.61 28.10
C GLU A 216 34.62 20.90 26.62
N ILE A 217 33.58 21.01 25.79
CA ILE A 217 33.71 21.30 24.36
C ILE A 217 33.10 22.67 24.07
N LEU A 218 33.96 23.64 23.77
CA LEU A 218 33.58 25.01 23.43
C LEU A 218 33.99 25.39 22.00
N ALA A 219 34.62 24.49 21.25
CA ALA A 219 35.08 24.74 19.88
C ALA A 219 34.14 24.13 18.84
N ASP A 220 33.72 24.96 17.89
CA ASP A 220 32.84 24.54 16.80
C ASP A 220 33.53 23.50 15.92
N GLY A 221 32.76 22.55 15.38
CA GLY A 221 33.26 21.52 14.48
C GLY A 221 34.12 20.44 15.15
N THR A 222 34.17 20.39 16.48
CA THR A 222 34.96 19.38 17.20
C THR A 222 34.44 17.98 16.92
N ILE A 223 35.33 17.04 16.61
CA ILE A 223 35.02 15.62 16.47
C ILE A 223 35.71 14.84 17.58
N LEU A 224 34.95 14.06 18.35
CA LEU A 224 35.47 13.15 19.38
C LEU A 224 35.02 11.73 19.06
N THR A 225 35.97 10.86 18.73
CA THR A 225 35.63 9.51 18.28
C THR A 225 36.57 8.40 18.74
N GLY A 226 36.02 7.20 18.93
CA GLY A 226 36.80 5.99 19.20
C GLY A 226 37.35 5.87 20.62
N PHE A 227 36.80 6.59 21.60
CA PHE A 227 37.25 6.53 23.01
C PHE A 227 36.38 5.61 23.86
N THR A 228 36.97 5.04 24.90
CA THR A 228 36.21 4.72 26.12
C THR A 228 36.20 5.97 27.00
N ILE A 229 35.02 6.43 27.43
CA ILE A 229 34.88 7.63 28.26
C ILE A 229 34.32 7.20 29.60
N GLU A 230 35.18 7.19 30.61
CA GLU A 230 34.84 6.83 31.98
C GLU A 230 34.63 8.07 32.85
N GLY A 231 33.49 8.12 33.54
CA GLY A 231 33.31 9.08 34.63
C GLY A 231 34.27 8.82 35.80
N PRO A 232 34.40 9.76 36.75
CA PRO A 232 35.17 9.56 37.98
C PRO A 232 34.62 8.40 38.81
N ASP A 233 35.42 7.95 39.78
CA ASP A 233 34.96 6.95 40.75
C ASP A 233 33.78 7.50 41.57
N TYR A 234 32.82 6.61 41.86
CA TYR A 234 31.64 6.98 42.64
C TYR A 234 32.02 7.51 44.04
N GLU A 235 31.42 8.64 44.40
CA GLU A 235 31.52 9.22 45.75
C GLU A 235 30.12 9.60 46.24
N ALA A 236 29.73 9.07 47.40
CA ALA A 236 28.41 9.32 47.97
C ALA A 236 28.18 10.82 48.23
N GLY A 237 26.96 11.29 47.94
CA GLY A 237 26.57 12.70 48.01
C GLY A 237 27.12 13.57 46.89
N LYS A 238 27.62 12.97 45.80
CA LYS A 238 28.12 13.68 44.62
C LYS A 238 27.56 13.11 43.32
N TYR A 239 27.58 13.93 42.28
CA TYR A 239 27.31 13.57 40.88
C TYR A 239 28.48 14.02 40.00
N SER A 240 28.54 13.54 38.77
CA SER A 240 29.53 13.95 37.76
C SER A 240 28.86 14.38 36.47
N SER A 241 29.56 15.22 35.70
CA SER A 241 29.13 15.65 34.38
C SER A 241 30.19 15.22 33.38
N GLY A 242 29.90 14.20 32.56
CA GLY A 242 30.86 13.64 31.61
C GLY A 242 31.31 14.66 30.58
N ILE A 243 30.61 14.75 29.45
CA ILE A 243 30.85 15.78 28.44
C ILE A 243 29.88 16.94 28.64
N VAL A 244 30.37 18.19 28.57
CA VAL A 244 29.53 19.40 28.51
C VAL A 244 29.85 20.18 27.24
N ILE A 245 28.86 20.35 26.38
CA ILE A 245 29.01 20.93 25.02
C ILE A 245 28.36 22.30 24.94
N GLY A 246 29.06 23.29 24.42
CA GLY A 246 28.55 24.65 24.17
C GLY A 246 29.01 25.24 22.85
N ALA A 247 29.08 24.41 21.80
CA ALA A 247 29.59 24.77 20.49
C ALA A 247 28.78 24.13 19.35
N GLU A 248 28.86 24.72 18.16
CA GLU A 248 28.18 24.27 16.94
C GLU A 248 28.92 23.11 16.26
N ASP A 249 28.21 22.35 15.42
CA ASP A 249 28.77 21.31 14.54
C ASP A 249 29.64 20.25 15.24
N VAL A 250 29.43 20.02 16.53
CA VAL A 250 30.15 19.00 17.30
C VAL A 250 29.67 17.60 16.93
N VAL A 251 30.61 16.67 16.71
CA VAL A 251 30.34 15.27 16.43
C VAL A 251 30.93 14.38 17.53
N ILE A 252 30.08 13.59 18.18
CA ILE A 252 30.48 12.60 19.17
C ILE A 252 30.08 11.22 18.63
N SER A 253 31.07 10.39 18.27
CA SER A 253 30.74 9.11 17.63
C SER A 253 31.67 7.94 17.92
N ASN A 254 31.16 6.73 17.83
CA ASN A 254 31.94 5.50 18.04
C ASN A 254 32.64 5.45 19.41
N ASN A 255 32.04 6.02 20.46
CA ASN A 255 32.57 6.00 21.81
C ASN A 255 31.83 4.99 22.70
N ASP A 256 32.53 4.46 23.70
CA ASP A 256 31.97 3.62 24.76
C ASP A 256 31.96 4.39 26.09
N PHE A 257 30.79 4.90 26.48
CA PHE A 257 30.61 5.64 27.72
C PHE A 257 30.38 4.70 28.90
N LYS A 258 31.25 4.81 29.90
CA LYS A 258 31.05 4.22 31.23
C LYS A 258 30.75 5.34 32.23
N VAL A 259 29.46 5.55 32.48
CA VAL A 259 29.00 6.64 33.34
C VAL A 259 29.13 6.27 34.81
N THR A 260 29.55 7.21 35.65
CA THR A 260 29.56 7.05 37.11
C THR A 260 28.14 6.70 37.59
N PRO A 261 27.96 5.59 38.33
CA PRO A 261 26.64 5.21 38.79
C PRO A 261 26.18 6.05 39.97
N ALA A 262 24.87 6.11 40.19
CA ALA A 262 24.26 6.77 41.33
C ALA A 262 23.60 5.79 42.30
N ALA A 263 23.69 6.07 43.60
CA ALA A 263 22.95 5.31 44.61
C ALA A 263 21.52 5.84 44.81
N THR A 264 21.31 7.14 44.57
CA THR A 264 20.00 7.80 44.68
C THR A 264 19.74 8.71 43.48
N SER A 265 18.49 9.11 43.27
CA SER A 265 18.12 10.02 42.17
C SER A 265 18.74 11.43 42.29
N ASP A 266 19.22 11.80 43.47
CA ASP A 266 19.85 13.12 43.69
C ASP A 266 21.34 13.12 43.30
N GLU A 267 21.94 11.93 43.13
CA GLU A 267 23.37 11.72 42.81
C GLU A 267 23.62 11.39 41.34
N ILE A 268 22.63 11.58 40.46
CA ILE A 268 22.70 11.08 39.09
C ILE A 268 23.72 11.85 38.25
N SER A 269 24.68 11.10 37.71
CA SER A 269 25.64 11.58 36.72
C SER A 269 25.09 11.49 35.30
N GLN A 270 25.46 12.46 34.47
CA GLN A 270 25.17 12.52 33.03
C GLN A 270 26.39 12.11 32.20
N ALA A 271 26.19 11.31 31.15
CA ALA A 271 27.24 11.00 30.19
C ALA A 271 27.59 12.21 29.32
N ILE A 272 26.57 12.84 28.74
CA ILE A 272 26.68 14.03 27.91
C ILE A 272 25.59 15.00 28.31
N GLN A 273 25.93 16.28 28.43
CA GLN A 273 24.96 17.35 28.49
C GLN A 273 25.42 18.55 27.65
N THR A 274 24.49 19.43 27.29
CA THR A 274 24.83 20.70 26.63
C THR A 274 24.70 21.86 27.60
N TYR A 275 25.38 22.97 27.35
CA TYR A 275 25.21 24.17 28.16
C TYR A 275 23.81 24.76 27.97
N HIS A 276 23.18 25.12 29.08
CA HIS A 276 21.93 25.88 29.06
C HIS A 276 22.23 27.37 28.81
N LYS A 277 21.35 28.07 28.08
CA LYS A 277 21.49 29.52 27.80
C LYS A 277 21.56 30.44 29.02
N LEU A 278 21.18 29.93 30.20
CA LEU A 278 21.28 30.67 31.47
C LEU A 278 22.70 30.57 32.06
N ALA A 279 23.42 29.49 31.77
CA ALA A 279 24.81 29.32 32.14
C ALA A 279 25.72 30.08 31.16
N ILE A 280 25.47 29.94 29.87
CA ILE A 280 26.19 30.63 28.79
C ILE A 280 25.18 31.34 27.88
N PRO A 281 24.91 32.64 28.09
CA PRO A 281 24.04 33.41 27.20
C PRO A 281 24.55 33.40 25.75
N GLY A 282 23.66 33.13 24.80
CA GLY A 282 24.02 33.01 23.38
C GLY A 282 24.65 31.68 22.98
N VAL A 283 24.67 30.66 23.85
CA VAL A 283 25.14 29.33 23.47
C VAL A 283 24.27 28.76 22.35
N ASP A 284 24.93 28.24 21.32
CA ASP A 284 24.34 27.60 20.15
C ASP A 284 25.01 26.23 19.98
N ILE A 285 24.19 25.20 19.82
CA ILE A 285 24.63 23.82 19.56
C ILE A 285 23.97 23.26 18.30
N SER A 286 23.67 24.15 17.34
CA SER A 286 23.25 23.80 15.99
C SER A 286 24.29 22.90 15.33
N GLY A 287 23.84 21.88 14.60
CA GLY A 287 24.72 20.91 13.95
C GLY A 287 25.22 19.77 14.85
N LEU A 288 24.95 19.79 16.16
CA LEU A 288 25.33 18.71 17.09
C LEU A 288 24.85 17.35 16.57
N ASN A 289 25.77 16.39 16.49
CA ASN A 289 25.52 15.04 16.03
C ASN A 289 26.16 14.00 16.97
N ILE A 290 25.33 13.30 17.74
CA ILE A 290 25.75 12.23 18.65
C ILE A 290 25.28 10.90 18.06
N HIS A 291 26.20 10.07 17.59
CA HIS A 291 25.84 8.84 16.89
C HIS A 291 26.81 7.67 17.03
N ASP A 292 26.35 6.44 16.84
CA ASP A 292 27.17 5.22 16.93
C ASP A 292 27.87 5.06 18.30
N ASN A 293 27.32 5.61 19.38
CA ASN A 293 27.91 5.47 20.72
C ASN A 293 27.19 4.40 21.54
N THR A 294 27.94 3.78 22.44
CA THR A 294 27.39 2.87 23.46
C THR A 294 27.47 3.55 24.83
N PHE A 295 26.43 3.38 25.65
CA PHE A 295 26.33 3.93 26.99
C PHE A 295 25.98 2.81 27.98
N THR A 296 26.73 2.76 29.07
CA THR A 296 26.47 1.91 30.23
C THR A 296 27.03 2.57 31.49
N HIS A 297 26.78 2.02 32.68
CA HIS A 297 27.44 2.46 33.91
C HIS A 297 28.80 1.77 34.14
N LEU A 298 29.70 2.44 34.87
CA LEU A 298 30.97 1.86 35.36
C LEU A 298 30.78 0.65 36.29
N SER A 299 29.76 0.71 37.14
CA SER A 299 29.34 -0.38 38.02
C SER A 299 27.86 -0.23 38.36
N SER A 300 27.20 -1.29 38.82
CA SER A 300 25.76 -1.24 39.09
C SER A 300 25.43 -0.41 40.33
N GLY A 301 24.90 0.81 40.15
CA GLY A 301 24.29 1.62 41.21
C GLY A 301 22.76 1.49 41.23
N ALA A 302 22.12 1.73 42.37
CA ALA A 302 20.68 1.53 42.56
C ALA A 302 19.80 2.52 41.77
N ALA A 303 20.27 3.75 41.53
CA ALA A 303 19.58 4.73 40.71
C ALA A 303 20.07 4.72 39.26
N GLY A 304 21.27 4.22 38.99
CA GLY A 304 21.79 4.09 37.63
C GLY A 304 22.47 5.36 37.13
N TYR A 305 22.27 5.70 35.85
CA TYR A 305 22.89 6.86 35.21
C TYR A 305 21.95 7.58 34.23
N GLU A 306 22.31 8.81 33.87
CA GLU A 306 21.71 9.57 32.78
C GLU A 306 22.60 9.56 31.53
N GLY A 307 22.00 9.33 30.36
CA GLY A 307 22.71 9.31 29.09
C GLY A 307 23.00 10.73 28.59
N ILE A 308 22.09 11.25 27.76
CA ILE A 308 22.25 12.52 27.05
C ILE A 308 21.20 13.53 27.54
N TRP A 309 21.64 14.72 27.91
CA TRP A 309 20.77 15.85 28.24
C TRP A 309 21.05 17.07 27.36
N ILE A 310 20.17 17.31 26.40
CA ILE A 310 20.22 18.49 25.53
C ILE A 310 19.41 19.60 26.18
N ASN A 311 20.10 20.55 26.80
CA ASN A 311 19.51 21.71 27.46
C ASN A 311 18.95 22.73 26.45
N LEU A 312 18.12 23.64 26.95
CA LEU A 312 17.64 24.79 26.18
C LEU A 312 18.78 25.77 25.88
N ASP A 313 19.07 25.95 24.59
CA ASP A 313 20.04 26.89 24.05
C ASP A 313 19.35 28.02 23.24
N GLU A 314 20.13 28.84 22.52
CA GLU A 314 19.61 29.91 21.64
C GLU A 314 19.71 29.55 20.15
N GLY A 315 20.28 28.38 19.83
CA GLY A 315 20.42 27.86 18.48
C GLY A 315 19.11 27.52 17.81
N THR A 316 19.12 27.60 16.48
CA THR A 316 17.93 27.34 15.65
C THR A 316 18.13 26.20 14.65
N GLY A 317 19.37 25.75 14.45
CA GLY A 317 19.68 24.60 13.63
C GLY A 317 19.28 23.29 14.30
N THR A 318 19.59 22.17 13.64
CA THR A 318 19.20 20.83 14.10
C THR A 318 20.20 20.26 15.12
N ALA A 319 19.72 19.48 16.10
CA ALA A 319 20.53 18.50 16.84
C ALA A 319 20.09 17.08 16.50
N LYS A 320 21.03 16.16 16.51
CA LYS A 320 20.81 14.76 16.17
C LYS A 320 21.36 13.84 17.25
N VAL A 321 20.55 12.89 17.68
CA VAL A 321 20.93 11.74 18.51
C VAL A 321 20.50 10.48 17.75
N VAL A 322 21.44 9.84 17.08
CA VAL A 322 21.14 8.81 16.07
C VAL A 322 21.92 7.53 16.32
N ASP A 323 21.27 6.36 16.26
CA ASP A 323 21.94 5.05 16.33
C ASP A 323 22.90 4.89 17.54
N ASN A 324 22.42 5.25 18.73
CA ASN A 324 23.15 5.00 19.98
C ASN A 324 22.49 3.86 20.77
N GLU A 325 23.31 3.13 21.53
CA GLU A 325 22.88 2.03 22.38
C GLU A 325 23.03 2.39 23.87
N PHE A 326 21.94 2.31 24.64
CA PHE A 326 21.91 2.56 26.09
C PHE A 326 21.50 1.28 26.81
N THR A 327 22.33 0.81 27.75
CA THR A 327 22.13 -0.46 28.47
C THR A 327 22.48 -0.37 29.95
N GLY A 328 22.15 -1.41 30.72
CA GLY A 328 22.40 -1.48 32.15
C GLY A 328 21.37 -0.69 32.95
N ASN A 329 21.76 -0.18 34.11
CA ASN A 329 20.87 0.63 34.96
C ASN A 329 20.66 2.05 34.38
N VAL A 330 19.85 2.18 33.34
CA VAL A 330 19.52 3.46 32.72
C VAL A 330 18.39 4.13 33.50
N PHE A 331 18.68 5.25 34.16
CA PHE A 331 17.66 6.06 34.84
C PHE A 331 16.88 6.88 33.82
N ARG A 332 17.62 7.56 32.96
CA ARG A 332 17.10 8.27 31.79
C ARG A 332 18.08 8.26 30.64
N ALA A 333 17.64 7.86 29.45
CA ALA A 333 18.54 7.74 28.31
C ALA A 333 18.74 9.07 27.59
N ILE A 334 17.67 9.69 27.11
CA ILE A 334 17.76 10.90 26.27
C ILE A 334 16.77 11.96 26.78
N THR A 335 17.25 13.18 26.98
CA THR A 335 16.42 14.37 27.22
C THR A 335 16.72 15.44 26.19
N THR A 336 15.68 16.09 25.67
CA THR A 336 15.81 17.35 24.94
C THR A 336 14.85 18.40 25.48
N GLU A 337 15.37 19.58 25.77
CA GLU A 337 14.59 20.78 26.11
C GLU A 337 14.52 21.79 24.95
N ARG A 338 15.16 21.49 23.82
CA ARG A 338 15.24 22.37 22.65
C ARG A 338 14.34 21.92 21.49
N SER A 339 13.98 22.88 20.64
CA SER A 339 13.37 22.63 19.33
C SER A 339 14.38 22.06 18.32
N ASN A 340 13.90 21.61 17.16
CA ASN A 340 14.73 21.12 16.04
C ASN A 340 15.64 19.96 16.44
N THR A 341 15.13 19.00 17.22
CA THR A 341 15.89 17.80 17.65
C THR A 341 15.37 16.56 16.93
N ILE A 342 16.29 15.76 16.39
CA ILE A 342 16.00 14.44 15.82
C ILE A 342 16.60 13.38 16.73
N ILE A 343 15.76 12.50 17.27
CA ILE A 343 16.14 11.33 18.07
C ILE A 343 15.73 10.11 17.26
N LYS A 344 16.69 9.43 16.65
CA LYS A 344 16.40 8.37 15.67
C LYS A 344 17.23 7.10 15.85
N GLU A 345 16.64 5.93 15.60
CA GLU A 345 17.35 4.64 15.54
C GLU A 345 18.08 4.24 16.85
N ASN A 346 17.78 4.87 17.99
CA ASN A 346 18.46 4.53 19.24
C ASN A 346 17.87 3.27 19.87
N MET A 347 18.74 2.42 20.44
CA MET A 347 18.38 1.27 21.24
C MET A 347 18.51 1.60 22.72
N ILE A 348 17.40 1.61 23.46
CA ILE A 348 17.34 2.01 24.86
C ILE A 348 16.75 0.87 25.69
N VAL A 349 17.56 0.28 26.55
CA VAL A 349 17.17 -0.81 27.44
C VAL A 349 17.62 -0.48 28.87
N THR A 350 16.72 -0.59 29.84
CA THR A 350 17.07 -0.46 31.26
C THR A 350 16.90 -1.77 32.01
N ASP A 351 17.81 -2.04 32.93
CA ASP A 351 17.74 -3.15 33.89
C ASP A 351 17.08 -2.75 35.23
N LEU A 352 16.75 -1.46 35.40
CA LEU A 352 16.08 -0.96 36.60
C LEU A 352 14.61 -1.41 36.65
N SER A 353 13.94 -1.29 37.80
CA SER A 353 12.49 -1.43 37.96
C SER A 353 11.80 -0.05 37.99
N PRO A 354 10.48 0.13 37.76
CA PRO A 354 9.86 1.43 37.67
C PRO A 354 9.59 1.99 39.07
N GLY A 355 9.78 3.29 39.26
CA GLY A 355 8.98 4.06 40.22
C GLY A 355 9.23 3.91 41.73
N VAL A 356 10.48 3.99 42.22
CA VAL A 356 10.71 4.43 43.60
C VAL A 356 11.41 5.80 43.57
N PRO A 357 10.91 6.85 44.24
CA PRO A 357 11.68 8.08 44.40
C PRO A 357 13.02 7.76 45.06
N GLY A 358 14.12 8.01 44.34
CA GLY A 358 15.46 7.60 44.76
C GLY A 358 15.96 6.25 44.21
N SER A 359 15.16 5.44 43.50
CA SER A 359 15.63 4.20 42.82
C SER A 359 14.67 3.71 41.71
N GLY A 360 15.21 3.33 40.54
CA GLY A 360 14.42 2.78 39.44
C GLY A 360 14.45 3.62 38.15
N GLY A 361 14.07 3.05 37.01
CA GLY A 361 14.11 3.73 35.71
C GLY A 361 12.96 4.73 35.58
N TRP A 362 13.28 5.98 35.20
CA TRP A 362 12.26 7.03 35.14
C TRP A 362 11.76 7.29 33.72
N GLN A 363 12.64 7.54 32.75
CA GLN A 363 12.23 7.77 31.36
C GLN A 363 13.19 7.14 30.35
N GLY A 364 12.70 6.49 29.30
CA GLY A 364 13.56 6.21 28.15
C GLY A 364 13.96 7.52 27.46
N ILE A 365 12.97 8.20 26.89
CA ILE A 365 13.13 9.48 26.20
C ILE A 365 12.24 10.55 26.86
N ASN A 366 12.75 11.75 27.06
CA ASN A 366 12.02 12.89 27.61
C ASN A 366 12.14 14.10 26.68
N VAL A 367 11.00 14.59 26.18
CA VAL A 367 10.89 15.80 25.37
C VAL A 367 10.26 16.89 26.24
N GLY A 368 11.09 17.86 26.65
CA GLY A 368 10.76 18.90 27.61
C GLY A 368 11.43 18.73 28.97
N GLY A 369 11.35 19.75 29.82
CA GLY A 369 12.01 19.80 31.12
C GLY A 369 11.59 21.03 31.91
N ALA A 370 12.10 21.19 33.13
CA ALA A 370 11.66 22.24 34.06
C ALA A 370 11.89 23.66 33.55
N ASN A 371 12.86 23.82 32.64
CA ASN A 371 13.20 25.11 32.05
C ASN A 371 12.83 25.19 30.56
N ALA A 372 12.08 24.21 30.03
CA ALA A 372 11.71 24.18 28.63
C ALA A 372 10.70 25.28 28.29
N GLY A 373 11.02 26.05 27.24
CA GLY A 373 10.08 26.96 26.59
C GLY A 373 9.14 26.23 25.62
N PRO A 374 8.55 26.94 24.64
CA PRO A 374 7.92 26.30 23.49
C PRO A 374 8.90 25.38 22.77
N ILE A 375 8.50 24.14 22.52
CA ILE A 375 9.28 23.13 21.79
C ILE A 375 8.61 22.85 20.46
N SER A 376 9.38 22.84 19.40
CA SER A 376 8.88 22.60 18.05
C SER A 376 9.82 21.75 17.20
N SER A 377 9.27 21.09 16.19
CA SER A 377 10.04 20.33 15.19
C SER A 377 10.96 19.30 15.85
N VAL A 378 10.39 18.49 16.73
CA VAL A 378 11.08 17.37 17.38
C VAL A 378 10.57 16.06 16.80
N SER A 379 11.48 15.24 16.29
CA SER A 379 11.18 13.93 15.74
C SER A 379 11.79 12.85 16.64
N VAL A 380 10.95 11.96 17.18
CA VAL A 380 11.39 10.72 17.85
C VAL A 380 10.96 9.56 16.96
N ILE A 381 11.90 9.03 16.18
CA ILE A 381 11.58 8.11 15.08
C ILE A 381 12.42 6.84 15.12
N GLU A 382 11.85 5.66 14.86
CA GLU A 382 12.61 4.41 14.71
C GLU A 382 13.43 3.99 15.96
N ASN A 383 13.11 4.49 17.15
CA ASN A 383 13.81 4.10 18.38
C ASN A 383 13.19 2.83 18.98
N THR A 384 14.02 2.02 19.63
CA THR A 384 13.56 0.94 20.51
C THR A 384 13.71 1.37 21.95
N VAL A 385 12.58 1.53 22.66
CA VAL A 385 12.54 1.85 24.10
C VAL A 385 11.94 0.67 24.84
N LYS A 386 12.80 -0.09 25.49
CA LYS A 386 12.44 -1.28 26.26
C LYS A 386 12.69 -1.07 27.74
N GLY A 387 11.62 -1.02 28.51
CA GLY A 387 11.72 -0.84 29.96
C GLY A 387 12.21 -2.07 30.70
N ALA A 388 12.10 -3.30 30.15
CA ALA A 388 12.31 -4.55 30.89
C ALA A 388 11.51 -4.63 32.22
N SER A 389 10.34 -3.98 32.27
CA SER A 389 9.56 -3.64 33.47
C SER A 389 10.22 -2.57 34.34
N GLY A 390 10.82 -1.53 33.75
CA GLY A 390 11.82 -0.70 34.42
C GLY A 390 11.74 0.79 34.26
N PHE A 391 11.38 1.28 33.07
CA PHE A 391 11.03 2.69 32.94
C PHE A 391 9.61 2.93 33.40
N LYS A 392 9.43 3.99 34.19
CA LYS A 392 8.10 4.54 34.47
C LYS A 392 7.42 5.05 33.21
N TYR A 393 8.17 5.70 32.33
CA TYR A 393 7.68 6.19 31.04
C TYR A 393 8.63 5.78 29.94
N GLY A 394 8.17 5.10 28.89
CA GLY A 394 8.99 4.87 27.71
C GLY A 394 9.39 6.21 27.08
N ILE A 395 8.39 7.00 26.68
CA ILE A 395 8.54 8.36 26.18
C ILE A 395 7.68 9.31 27.02
N LYS A 396 8.25 10.43 27.45
CA LYS A 396 7.54 11.46 28.21
C LYS A 396 7.61 12.80 27.50
N LEU A 397 6.48 13.49 27.43
CA LEU A 397 6.33 14.82 26.85
C LEU A 397 5.85 15.84 27.90
N GLY A 398 6.62 16.90 28.09
CA GLY A 398 6.31 18.04 28.97
C GLY A 398 6.74 17.87 30.44
N TYR A 399 6.78 18.98 31.19
CA TYR A 399 7.22 19.01 32.59
C TYR A 399 6.25 19.73 33.56
N ASP A 400 6.18 21.06 33.66
CA ASP A 400 5.15 21.80 34.41
C ASP A 400 4.79 23.17 33.78
N VAL A 401 3.50 23.33 33.47
CA VAL A 401 2.68 24.43 32.92
C VAL A 401 3.16 25.34 31.77
N THR A 402 4.44 25.36 31.36
CA THR A 402 4.92 26.27 30.28
C THR A 402 5.26 25.59 28.97
N SER A 403 5.50 24.27 28.95
CA SER A 403 5.84 23.56 27.72
C SER A 403 4.66 23.57 26.76
N THR A 404 4.85 24.11 25.56
CA THR A 404 3.90 24.02 24.42
C THR A 404 4.58 23.32 23.26
N PHE A 405 3.84 22.49 22.53
CA PHE A 405 4.38 21.72 21.41
C PHE A 405 3.79 22.18 20.07
N SER A 406 4.59 22.11 19.03
CA SER A 406 4.14 22.23 17.64
C SER A 406 5.07 21.43 16.75
N ASP A 407 4.54 20.57 15.88
CA ASP A 407 5.38 19.74 14.99
C ASP A 407 6.28 18.77 15.79
N VAL A 408 5.68 18.06 16.76
CA VAL A 408 6.35 16.96 17.47
C VAL A 408 5.80 15.64 16.93
N LEU A 409 6.68 14.83 16.33
CA LEU A 409 6.33 13.55 15.73
C LEU A 409 6.98 12.40 16.50
N ILE A 410 6.17 11.49 17.00
CA ILE A 410 6.59 10.21 17.58
C ILE A 410 6.14 9.10 16.62
N SER A 411 7.06 8.54 15.83
CA SER A 411 6.71 7.59 14.77
C SER A 411 7.65 6.42 14.65
N GLU A 412 7.16 5.26 14.21
CA GLU A 412 7.99 4.08 13.92
C GLU A 412 8.83 3.56 15.09
N ASN A 413 8.52 3.94 16.33
CA ASN A 413 9.23 3.47 17.51
C ASN A 413 8.67 2.12 18.00
N THR A 414 9.51 1.31 18.62
CA THR A 414 9.09 0.14 19.41
C THR A 414 9.18 0.46 20.89
N ILE A 415 8.04 0.58 21.57
CA ILE A 415 7.91 1.06 22.94
C ILE A 415 7.25 -0.04 23.76
N GLN A 416 8.08 -0.77 24.52
CA GLN A 416 7.64 -1.99 25.18
C GLN A 416 8.14 -2.15 26.61
N ASP A 417 7.41 -2.93 27.39
CA ASP A 417 7.78 -3.34 28.74
C ASP A 417 8.06 -2.16 29.71
N ASN A 418 7.34 -1.05 29.57
CA ASN A 418 7.39 0.09 30.50
C ASN A 418 6.18 0.07 31.46
N GLU A 419 6.14 0.97 32.45
CA GLU A 419 4.89 1.20 33.20
C GLU A 419 3.85 1.88 32.29
N VAL A 420 4.20 3.05 31.76
CA VAL A 420 3.44 3.72 30.70
C VAL A 420 4.32 3.83 29.46
N GLY A 421 3.79 3.46 28.29
CA GLY A 421 4.54 3.54 27.03
C GLY A 421 4.88 4.98 26.66
N ILE A 422 3.86 5.81 26.43
CA ILE A 422 4.00 7.24 26.12
C ILE A 422 3.13 8.06 27.06
N TRP A 423 3.67 9.12 27.65
CA TRP A 423 2.93 10.02 28.52
C TRP A 423 3.07 11.47 28.08
N THR A 424 1.93 12.10 27.80
CA THR A 424 1.80 13.54 27.56
C THR A 424 1.20 14.20 28.79
N LYS A 425 1.98 15.04 29.46
CA LYS A 425 1.62 15.56 30.79
C LYS A 425 0.74 16.82 30.79
N ILE A 426 0.86 17.68 29.78
CA ILE A 426 0.33 19.07 29.88
C ILE A 426 -0.44 19.52 28.65
N THR A 427 0.16 19.38 27.48
CA THR A 427 -0.45 19.81 26.22
C THR A 427 -0.33 18.69 25.21
N ALA A 428 -1.47 18.26 24.71
CA ALA A 428 -1.56 17.30 23.62
C ALA A 428 -1.49 17.97 22.24
N ALA A 429 -1.82 19.27 22.17
CA ALA A 429 -1.77 20.02 20.93
C ALA A 429 -0.35 20.06 20.33
N GLY A 430 -0.24 19.79 19.03
CA GLY A 430 1.02 19.84 18.29
C GLY A 430 1.89 18.58 18.42
N ILE A 431 1.36 17.51 19.02
CA ILE A 431 2.00 16.19 19.12
C ILE A 431 1.21 15.20 18.26
N ASP A 432 1.90 14.48 17.37
CA ASP A 432 1.37 13.36 16.61
C ASP A 432 2.11 12.07 16.98
N ILE A 433 1.36 11.05 17.42
CA ILE A 433 1.88 9.71 17.73
C ILE A 433 1.28 8.76 16.70
N MET A 434 2.08 8.23 15.78
CA MET A 434 1.56 7.32 14.74
C MET A 434 2.57 6.26 14.34
N VAL A 435 2.11 5.12 13.84
CA VAL A 435 2.97 4.06 13.28
C VAL A 435 3.98 3.50 14.29
N ASN A 436 3.69 3.58 15.60
CA ASN A 436 4.52 2.97 16.64
C ASN A 436 4.03 1.56 17.00
N ASN A 437 4.96 0.73 17.46
CA ASN A 437 4.68 -0.54 18.12
C ASN A 437 4.67 -0.34 19.64
N ILE A 438 3.49 -0.30 20.25
CA ILE A 438 3.27 -0.06 21.68
C ILE A 438 2.69 -1.33 22.29
N PHE A 439 3.48 -2.08 23.06
CA PHE A 439 3.00 -3.35 23.62
C PHE A 439 3.73 -3.78 24.88
N GLY A 440 3.05 -4.51 25.76
CA GLY A 440 3.65 -5.05 26.98
C GLY A 440 3.88 -3.99 28.06
N ASN A 441 3.36 -2.78 27.89
CA ASN A 441 3.38 -1.76 28.93
C ASN A 441 2.34 -2.10 30.00
N SER A 442 2.76 -2.05 31.26
CA SER A 442 2.03 -2.68 32.37
C SER A 442 0.85 -1.89 32.92
N LEU A 443 0.78 -0.57 32.67
CA LEU A 443 -0.32 0.29 33.07
C LEU A 443 -1.11 0.80 31.86
N LEU A 444 -0.46 1.53 30.95
CA LEU A 444 -1.07 2.11 29.75
C LEU A 444 -0.04 2.13 28.60
N GLY A 445 -0.52 2.00 27.36
CA GLY A 445 0.27 2.26 26.17
C GLY A 445 0.49 3.75 25.97
N VAL A 446 -0.58 4.55 26.06
CA VAL A 446 -0.55 6.00 25.94
C VAL A 446 -1.41 6.65 27.02
N GLN A 447 -0.85 7.66 27.70
CA GLN A 447 -1.54 8.48 28.68
C GLN A 447 -1.51 9.96 28.26
N ASN A 448 -2.67 10.60 28.29
CA ASN A 448 -2.84 12.04 28.08
C ASN A 448 -3.46 12.69 29.33
N ASP A 449 -2.69 13.55 30.00
CA ASP A 449 -3.18 14.34 31.15
C ASP A 449 -3.73 15.73 30.72
N ASP A 450 -3.59 16.11 29.44
CA ASP A 450 -4.24 17.30 28.90
C ASP A 450 -5.74 17.06 28.71
N SER A 451 -6.51 17.36 29.75
CA SER A 451 -7.98 17.26 29.70
C SER A 451 -8.66 18.23 28.71
N SER A 452 -7.92 19.16 28.11
CA SER A 452 -8.49 20.20 27.23
C SER A 452 -8.30 19.92 25.73
N ASN A 453 -7.35 19.06 25.37
CA ASN A 453 -7.11 18.68 23.97
C ASN A 453 -6.99 17.16 23.84
N THR A 454 -7.52 16.64 22.75
CA THR A 454 -7.30 15.24 22.37
C THR A 454 -5.88 15.07 21.85
N LEU A 455 -5.19 14.01 22.32
CA LEU A 455 -3.89 13.59 21.81
C LEU A 455 -4.06 12.67 20.61
N ASN A 456 -3.48 13.03 19.47
CA ASN A 456 -3.48 12.16 18.30
C ASN A 456 -2.56 10.95 18.54
N ALA A 457 -3.16 9.76 18.56
CA ALA A 457 -2.48 8.47 18.67
C ALA A 457 -3.03 7.45 17.64
N GLN A 458 -3.49 7.92 16.49
CA GLN A 458 -4.01 7.07 15.41
C GLN A 458 -2.87 6.26 14.77
N LEU A 459 -3.21 5.15 14.14
CA LEU A 459 -2.29 4.29 13.39
C LEU A 459 -1.14 3.71 14.22
N ASN A 460 -1.34 3.45 15.52
CA ASN A 460 -0.38 2.70 16.32
C ASN A 460 -0.81 1.23 16.48
N TRP A 461 0.16 0.33 16.64
CA TRP A 461 -0.07 -1.04 17.08
C TRP A 461 -0.04 -1.10 18.61
N TRP A 462 -1.09 -1.64 19.22
CA TRP A 462 -1.26 -1.64 20.68
C TRP A 462 -0.96 -3.00 21.33
N GLY A 463 -0.29 -3.91 20.63
CA GLY A 463 -0.05 -5.27 21.12
C GLY A 463 -1.15 -6.27 20.78
N SER A 464 -2.28 -5.82 20.26
CA SER A 464 -3.39 -6.67 19.82
C SER A 464 -4.17 -6.06 18.65
N SER A 465 -4.69 -6.92 17.76
CA SER A 465 -5.50 -6.50 16.61
C SER A 465 -6.86 -5.95 16.99
N SER A 466 -7.30 -6.23 18.23
CA SER A 466 -8.47 -5.57 18.83
C SER A 466 -8.17 -4.14 19.29
N GLY A 467 -6.94 -3.63 19.19
CA GLY A 467 -6.59 -2.28 19.63
C GLY A 467 -6.39 -2.14 21.14
N PRO A 468 -6.25 -0.89 21.63
CA PRO A 468 -6.02 -0.60 23.05
C PRO A 468 -7.27 -0.85 23.88
N LEU A 469 -7.12 -1.30 25.12
CA LEU A 469 -8.22 -1.25 26.06
C LEU A 469 -8.56 0.22 26.41
N ASP A 470 -9.78 0.64 26.12
CA ASP A 470 -10.36 1.87 26.67
C ASP A 470 -11.75 1.58 27.24
N ALA A 471 -11.87 1.65 28.56
CA ALA A 471 -13.11 1.39 29.27
C ALA A 471 -13.97 2.66 29.46
N ALA A 472 -13.41 3.84 29.23
CA ALA A 472 -14.10 5.12 29.32
C ALA A 472 -14.79 5.44 27.99
N GLY A 473 -15.71 6.40 27.99
CA GLY A 473 -16.49 6.77 26.80
C GLY A 473 -17.84 6.06 26.65
N THR A 474 -18.47 6.24 25.50
CA THR A 474 -19.87 5.83 25.25
C THR A 474 -20.06 5.02 23.97
N ASN A 475 -19.30 5.31 22.92
CA ASN A 475 -19.41 4.72 21.59
C ASN A 475 -18.32 3.66 21.39
N GLU A 476 -18.72 2.40 21.23
CA GLU A 476 -17.76 1.31 20.94
C GLU A 476 -17.15 1.51 19.56
N VAL A 477 -15.82 1.48 19.47
CA VAL A 477 -15.07 1.50 18.21
C VAL A 477 -14.33 0.18 18.01
N PRO A 478 -14.16 -0.31 16.75
CA PRO A 478 -14.58 0.30 15.49
C PRO A 478 -16.09 0.08 15.18
N PRO A 479 -16.70 0.88 14.26
CA PRO A 479 -16.09 1.91 13.42
C PRO A 479 -15.75 3.19 14.18
N CYS A 480 -14.68 3.88 13.78
CA CYS A 480 -14.28 5.16 14.38
C CYS A 480 -15.34 6.26 14.17
N THR A 481 -15.32 7.26 15.03
CA THR A 481 -16.24 8.40 15.02
C THR A 481 -15.47 9.71 14.84
N ASP A 482 -16.18 10.79 14.48
CA ASP A 482 -15.58 12.13 14.42
C ASP A 482 -15.35 12.77 15.81
N THR A 483 -15.58 12.02 16.90
CA THR A 483 -15.56 12.52 18.29
C THR A 483 -14.78 11.59 19.23
N PRO A 484 -13.43 11.60 19.17
CA PRO A 484 -12.57 10.68 19.94
C PRO A 484 -12.85 10.66 21.45
N THR A 485 -13.21 11.81 22.04
CA THR A 485 -13.56 11.92 23.48
C THR A 485 -14.78 11.09 23.91
N THR A 486 -15.55 10.54 22.97
CA THR A 486 -16.72 9.69 23.25
C THR A 486 -16.48 8.22 22.93
N GLU A 487 -15.34 7.90 22.33
CA GLU A 487 -14.98 6.55 21.92
C GLU A 487 -14.63 5.70 23.14
N LYS A 488 -14.88 4.40 23.01
CA LYS A 488 -14.49 3.36 23.97
C LYS A 488 -14.12 2.10 23.18
N ASN A 489 -13.23 1.29 23.72
CA ASN A 489 -12.87 -0.01 23.16
C ASN A 489 -12.85 -1.04 24.29
N ALA A 490 -14.05 -1.46 24.70
CA ALA A 490 -14.27 -2.24 25.90
C ALA A 490 -13.83 -3.70 25.74
N ASP A 491 -13.73 -4.19 24.50
CA ASP A 491 -13.19 -5.52 24.17
C ASP A 491 -11.73 -5.50 23.70
N GLY A 492 -11.10 -4.32 23.70
CA GLY A 492 -9.67 -4.13 23.46
C GLY A 492 -8.80 -4.94 24.45
N THR A 493 -7.84 -5.69 23.92
CA THR A 493 -6.90 -6.53 24.69
C THR A 493 -5.44 -6.06 24.61
N GLY A 494 -5.17 -5.00 23.85
CA GLY A 494 -3.87 -4.35 23.80
C GLY A 494 -3.60 -3.45 25.00
N ASP A 495 -2.41 -2.84 25.02
CA ASP A 495 -2.02 -1.83 26.00
C ASP A 495 -3.06 -0.69 26.01
N GLY A 496 -3.54 -0.30 27.18
CA GLY A 496 -4.67 0.63 27.28
C GLY A 496 -4.34 2.07 26.86
N ALA A 497 -5.37 2.81 26.45
CA ALA A 497 -5.30 4.26 26.27
C ALA A 497 -6.06 4.96 27.41
N SER A 498 -5.60 6.12 27.85
CA SER A 498 -6.40 6.99 28.73
C SER A 498 -7.48 7.74 27.95
N ASP A 499 -8.44 8.34 28.66
CA ASP A 499 -9.37 9.32 28.10
C ASP A 499 -8.64 10.42 27.30
N ASN A 500 -9.33 11.00 26.31
CA ASN A 500 -8.83 12.06 25.42
C ASN A 500 -7.60 11.66 24.58
N VAL A 501 -7.45 10.37 24.27
CA VAL A 501 -6.50 9.87 23.26
C VAL A 501 -7.31 9.45 22.03
N ASP A 502 -6.98 9.99 20.86
CA ASP A 502 -7.54 9.55 19.58
C ASP A 502 -6.72 8.38 19.06
N TYR A 503 -7.15 7.17 19.40
CA TYR A 503 -6.47 5.92 19.04
C TYR A 503 -7.12 5.21 17.84
N CYS A 504 -8.28 5.67 17.36
CA CYS A 504 -9.03 5.03 16.29
C CYS A 504 -8.83 5.78 14.96
N PRO A 505 -8.38 5.11 13.88
CA PRO A 505 -8.14 3.68 13.80
C PRO A 505 -6.74 3.29 14.30
N TRP A 506 -6.60 2.06 14.79
CA TRP A 506 -5.32 1.45 15.17
C TRP A 506 -4.86 0.43 14.13
N LEU A 507 -3.57 0.11 14.13
CA LEU A 507 -3.02 -0.96 13.27
C LEU A 507 -3.50 -2.32 13.76
N ILE A 508 -3.76 -3.26 12.84
CA ILE A 508 -4.12 -4.64 13.21
C ILE A 508 -2.93 -5.61 13.17
N GLY A 509 -1.75 -5.11 12.80
CA GLY A 509 -0.46 -5.77 12.99
C GLY A 509 0.64 -4.78 13.42
N GLN A 510 1.80 -5.31 13.78
CA GLN A 510 2.98 -4.49 14.08
C GLN A 510 3.42 -3.70 12.84
N ALA A 511 3.73 -2.42 13.02
CA ALA A 511 4.41 -1.65 12.00
C ALA A 511 5.83 -2.19 11.81
N ASN A 512 6.22 -2.41 10.56
CA ASN A 512 7.56 -2.85 10.21
C ASN A 512 8.18 -1.90 9.18
N PRO A 513 9.07 -0.96 9.59
CA PRO A 513 9.72 -0.02 8.67
C PRO A 513 10.47 -0.69 7.50
N SER A 514 10.90 -1.94 7.70
CA SER A 514 11.58 -2.74 6.67
C SER A 514 10.65 -3.37 5.63
N ASP A 515 9.32 -3.29 5.82
CA ASP A 515 8.35 -3.85 4.87
C ASP A 515 8.40 -3.10 3.52
N LYS A 516 8.41 -3.88 2.43
CA LYS A 516 8.40 -3.43 1.03
C LYS A 516 7.34 -4.14 0.20
N THR A 517 6.47 -4.92 0.84
CA THR A 517 5.35 -5.60 0.19
C THR A 517 4.32 -4.57 -0.25
N LYS A 518 3.61 -4.84 -1.35
CA LYS A 518 2.64 -3.89 -1.89
C LYS A 518 1.26 -4.33 -1.46
N PRO A 519 0.45 -3.45 -0.87
CA PRO A 519 -0.90 -3.82 -0.47
C PRO A 519 -1.74 -4.18 -1.70
N ALA A 520 -2.65 -5.13 -1.49
CA ALA A 520 -3.62 -5.62 -2.44
C ALA A 520 -5.03 -5.56 -1.84
N VAL A 521 -6.03 -5.54 -2.73
CA VAL A 521 -7.43 -5.65 -2.31
C VAL A 521 -7.78 -7.13 -2.22
N ILE A 522 -8.33 -7.54 -1.08
CA ILE A 522 -8.79 -8.91 -0.82
C ILE A 522 -10.31 -9.06 -0.96
N LEU A 523 -11.05 -7.96 -0.81
CA LEU A 523 -12.49 -7.92 -1.02
C LEU A 523 -12.89 -6.62 -1.71
N PHE A 524 -13.71 -6.76 -2.74
CA PHE A 524 -14.55 -5.70 -3.27
C PHE A 524 -15.99 -6.19 -3.24
N ALA A 525 -16.88 -5.42 -2.62
CA ALA A 525 -18.30 -5.74 -2.54
C ALA A 525 -19.13 -4.49 -2.83
N THR A 526 -20.30 -4.69 -3.43
CA THR A 526 -21.30 -3.64 -3.66
C THR A 526 -22.60 -3.99 -2.93
N SER A 527 -23.38 -2.97 -2.52
CA SER A 527 -24.69 -3.18 -1.87
C SER A 527 -25.68 -3.88 -2.80
N ASP A 528 -25.62 -3.55 -4.08
CA ASP A 528 -26.36 -4.21 -5.16
C ASP A 528 -25.37 -4.95 -6.08
N PRO A 529 -25.54 -6.27 -6.30
CA PRO A 529 -24.66 -7.03 -7.18
C PRO A 529 -24.90 -6.70 -8.66
N SER A 530 -23.90 -6.93 -9.51
CA SER A 530 -24.07 -6.84 -10.96
C SER A 530 -25.07 -7.87 -11.49
N PRO A 531 -25.96 -7.53 -12.45
CA PRO A 531 -26.11 -6.23 -13.11
C PRO A 531 -26.73 -5.12 -12.23
N ILE A 532 -26.18 -3.90 -12.31
CA ILE A 532 -26.58 -2.77 -11.46
C ILE A 532 -27.52 -1.81 -12.20
N LYS A 533 -28.67 -1.50 -11.58
CA LYS A 533 -29.64 -0.49 -12.06
C LYS A 533 -29.27 0.95 -11.69
N ALA A 534 -29.98 1.93 -12.26
CA ALA A 534 -29.85 3.33 -11.86
C ALA A 534 -30.20 3.52 -10.35
N GLY A 535 -29.34 4.23 -9.63
CA GLY A 535 -29.45 4.40 -8.17
C GLY A 535 -28.12 4.74 -7.51
N THR A 536 -28.10 4.69 -6.17
CA THR A 536 -26.87 4.79 -5.37
C THR A 536 -26.51 3.40 -4.88
N VAL A 537 -25.27 2.98 -5.15
CA VAL A 537 -24.72 1.69 -4.74
C VAL A 537 -23.54 1.93 -3.81
N ASP A 538 -23.63 1.43 -2.59
CA ASP A 538 -22.50 1.47 -1.66
C ASP A 538 -21.48 0.42 -2.08
N PHE A 539 -20.19 0.69 -1.89
CA PHE A 539 -19.13 -0.28 -2.09
C PHE A 539 -18.20 -0.32 -0.88
N THR A 540 -17.66 -1.52 -0.63
CA THR A 540 -16.67 -1.79 0.42
C THR A 540 -15.44 -2.42 -0.21
N VAL A 541 -14.28 -1.91 0.17
CA VAL A 541 -12.96 -2.42 -0.22
C VAL A 541 -12.22 -2.81 1.04
N ILE A 542 -11.72 -4.05 1.09
CA ILE A 542 -10.84 -4.51 2.18
C ILE A 542 -9.46 -4.79 1.60
N PHE A 543 -8.43 -4.24 2.22
CA PHE A 543 -7.02 -4.45 1.89
C PHE A 543 -6.41 -5.60 2.73
N ASP A 544 -5.38 -6.27 2.21
CA ASP A 544 -4.60 -7.28 2.95
C ASP A 544 -3.65 -6.70 4.00
N ASP A 545 -3.48 -5.37 4.01
CA ASP A 545 -2.52 -4.67 4.85
C ASP A 545 -3.12 -3.41 5.49
N ASP A 546 -2.44 -2.90 6.51
CA ASP A 546 -2.79 -1.64 7.16
C ASP A 546 -2.40 -0.44 6.27
N MET A 547 -3.39 0.37 5.93
CA MET A 547 -3.28 1.43 4.95
C MET A 547 -3.03 2.78 5.58
N ASN A 548 -2.31 3.66 4.85
CA ASN A 548 -2.21 5.06 5.22
C ASN A 548 -3.54 5.76 4.96
N ILE A 549 -4.34 5.94 6.02
CA ILE A 549 -5.68 6.50 5.93
C ILE A 549 -5.70 7.97 5.46
N PHE A 550 -4.57 8.68 5.57
CA PHE A 550 -4.44 10.05 5.10
C PHE A 550 -4.28 10.14 3.57
N VAL A 551 -4.10 8.99 2.90
CA VAL A 551 -4.06 8.87 1.45
C VAL A 551 -5.40 8.36 0.94
N THR A 552 -6.11 9.20 0.17
CA THR A 552 -7.37 8.79 -0.46
C THR A 552 -7.12 7.94 -1.72
N PRO A 553 -7.61 6.69 -1.77
CA PRO A 553 -7.55 5.88 -2.99
C PRO A 553 -8.31 6.54 -4.17
N ASP A 554 -7.76 6.41 -5.36
CA ASP A 554 -8.37 6.88 -6.61
C ASP A 554 -9.18 5.73 -7.24
N ALA A 555 -10.49 5.78 -7.04
CA ALA A 555 -11.46 4.84 -7.61
C ALA A 555 -12.06 5.38 -8.91
N LYS A 556 -12.13 4.52 -9.93
CA LYS A 556 -12.67 4.84 -11.25
C LYS A 556 -13.46 3.69 -11.84
N LEU A 557 -14.54 4.03 -12.51
CA LEU A 557 -15.25 3.11 -13.39
C LEU A 557 -14.81 3.37 -14.85
N ILE A 558 -14.41 2.32 -15.56
CA ILE A 558 -13.82 2.43 -16.91
C ILE A 558 -14.55 1.47 -17.84
N GLY A 559 -15.21 2.01 -18.87
CA GLY A 559 -15.95 1.21 -19.85
C GLY A 559 -15.03 0.43 -20.78
N SER A 560 -15.46 -0.77 -21.16
CA SER A 560 -14.67 -1.72 -21.96
C SER A 560 -14.46 -1.29 -23.42
N ASN A 561 -15.35 -0.44 -23.97
CA ASN A 561 -15.37 -0.12 -25.41
C ASN A 561 -15.42 1.38 -25.79
N ILE A 562 -15.24 2.32 -24.84
CA ILE A 562 -15.27 3.75 -25.17
C ILE A 562 -14.13 4.54 -24.51
N PRO A 563 -13.30 5.28 -25.28
CA PRO A 563 -12.40 6.29 -24.73
C PRO A 563 -13.18 7.58 -24.44
N ILE A 564 -14.10 7.57 -23.47
CA ILE A 564 -14.69 8.80 -22.91
C ILE A 564 -14.00 9.06 -21.57
N PRO A 565 -13.52 10.30 -21.31
CA PRO A 565 -13.06 10.64 -19.97
C PRO A 565 -14.26 10.57 -19.02
N PRO A 566 -14.21 9.80 -17.92
CA PRO A 566 -15.29 9.76 -16.95
C PRO A 566 -15.27 11.09 -16.19
N LYS A 567 -15.93 12.11 -16.73
CA LYS A 567 -16.31 13.30 -15.98
C LYS A 567 -17.81 13.25 -15.80
N THR A 568 -18.21 13.30 -14.54
CA THR A 568 -19.58 13.32 -13.99
C THR A 568 -20.20 11.94 -13.75
N GLY A 569 -20.35 11.59 -12.46
CA GLY A 569 -21.10 10.43 -12.02
C GLY A 569 -20.78 9.98 -10.59
N VAL A 570 -19.51 9.92 -10.19
CA VAL A 570 -19.14 9.37 -8.88
C VAL A 570 -18.99 10.49 -7.85
N GLY A 571 -20.03 10.72 -7.05
CA GLY A 571 -19.88 11.39 -5.76
C GLY A 571 -19.49 10.34 -4.73
N ILE A 572 -18.20 10.16 -4.47
CA ILE A 572 -17.78 9.28 -3.38
C ILE A 572 -17.82 10.13 -2.09
N THR A 573 -18.82 9.92 -1.24
CA THR A 573 -18.60 10.06 0.20
C THR A 573 -17.85 8.80 0.61
N ASN A 574 -16.53 8.92 0.67
CA ASN A 574 -15.65 7.85 1.09
C ASN A 574 -14.97 8.20 2.39
N GLY A 575 -14.69 7.16 3.14
CA GLY A 575 -13.90 7.24 4.36
C GLY A 575 -13.27 5.89 4.61
N TRP A 576 -12.10 5.94 5.22
CA TRP A 576 -11.59 4.80 5.94
C TRP A 576 -12.49 4.58 7.15
N THR A 577 -13.00 3.36 7.34
CA THR A 577 -13.71 2.99 8.57
C THR A 577 -12.79 2.37 9.60
N ASP A 578 -11.69 1.80 9.12
CA ASP A 578 -10.55 1.30 9.87
C ASP A 578 -9.30 1.34 8.96
N THR A 579 -8.16 0.82 9.40
CA THR A 579 -6.91 0.82 8.62
C THR A 579 -6.95 -0.02 7.36
N ARG A 580 -7.91 -0.95 7.19
CA ARG A 580 -7.97 -1.86 6.04
C ARG A 580 -9.26 -1.74 5.24
N THR A 581 -10.27 -1.04 5.75
CA THR A 581 -11.59 -0.97 5.14
C THR A 581 -11.86 0.44 4.62
N TRP A 582 -12.05 0.53 3.30
CA TRP A 582 -12.40 1.76 2.61
C TRP A 582 -13.78 1.64 1.99
N ASN A 583 -14.71 2.49 2.41
CA ASN A 583 -16.09 2.48 1.93
C ASN A 583 -16.37 3.69 1.04
N GLY A 584 -17.33 3.57 0.14
CA GLY A 584 -17.78 4.68 -0.70
C GLY A 584 -19.11 4.44 -1.39
N GLN A 585 -19.59 5.43 -2.15
CA GLN A 585 -20.83 5.35 -2.91
C GLN A 585 -20.60 5.57 -4.41
N LEU A 586 -21.28 4.77 -5.24
CA LEU A 586 -21.40 4.90 -6.69
C LEU A 586 -22.78 5.49 -7.00
N VAL A 587 -22.84 6.63 -7.68
CA VAL A 587 -24.12 7.24 -8.10
C VAL A 587 -24.30 7.02 -9.61
N ILE A 588 -25.26 6.18 -9.97
CA ILE A 588 -25.59 5.81 -11.35
C ILE A 588 -26.90 6.50 -11.73
N THR A 589 -26.87 7.39 -12.72
CA THR A 589 -28.06 8.11 -13.18
C THR A 589 -28.72 7.41 -14.36
N THR A 590 -29.99 7.73 -14.63
CA THR A 590 -30.71 7.22 -15.82
C THR A 590 -30.19 7.78 -17.14
N THR A 591 -29.20 8.67 -17.11
CA THR A 591 -28.52 9.22 -18.30
C THR A 591 -27.05 8.76 -18.37
N PHE A 592 -26.70 7.74 -17.58
CA PHE A 592 -25.35 7.22 -17.54
C PHE A 592 -24.93 6.73 -18.94
N PRO A 593 -23.80 7.20 -19.49
CA PRO A 593 -23.42 6.89 -20.87
C PRO A 593 -22.93 5.44 -20.96
N GLY A 594 -23.85 4.52 -21.24
CA GLY A 594 -23.58 3.14 -21.63
C GLY A 594 -24.18 2.14 -20.65
N ASP A 595 -25.22 1.43 -21.08
CA ASP A 595 -25.52 0.13 -20.52
C ASP A 595 -24.53 -0.85 -21.15
N ASP A 596 -23.44 -1.14 -20.43
CA ASP A 596 -22.29 -1.90 -20.93
C ASP A 596 -21.55 -2.54 -19.75
N GLU A 597 -20.47 -3.24 -20.08
CA GLU A 597 -19.53 -3.84 -19.15
C GLU A 597 -18.44 -2.85 -18.73
N TYR A 598 -18.22 -2.72 -17.41
CA TYR A 598 -17.24 -1.81 -16.82
C TYR A 598 -16.22 -2.52 -15.93
N ASP A 599 -14.99 -1.99 -15.92
CA ASP A 599 -13.98 -2.27 -14.90
C ASP A 599 -14.12 -1.26 -13.74
N PHE A 600 -14.22 -1.73 -12.50
CA PHE A 600 -13.97 -0.88 -11.33
C PHE A 600 -12.49 -0.95 -10.95
N ARG A 601 -11.81 0.20 -10.94
CA ARG A 601 -10.36 0.28 -10.68
C ARG A 601 -10.07 1.10 -9.44
N ILE A 602 -9.16 0.60 -8.61
CA ILE A 602 -8.62 1.32 -7.45
C ILE A 602 -7.11 1.48 -7.65
N THR A 603 -6.62 2.69 -7.41
CA THR A 603 -5.21 3.06 -7.54
C THR A 603 -4.80 4.04 -6.43
N LYS A 604 -3.50 4.32 -6.33
CA LYS A 604 -2.91 5.36 -5.46
C LYS A 604 -3.04 5.15 -3.94
N ALA A 605 -3.71 4.11 -3.46
CA ALA A 605 -3.58 3.75 -2.05
C ALA A 605 -2.14 3.29 -1.76
N GLU A 606 -1.69 3.50 -0.54
CA GLU A 606 -0.41 3.03 -0.03
C GLU A 606 -0.57 2.58 1.41
N ASP A 607 0.25 1.61 1.82
CA ASP A 607 0.29 1.15 3.20
C ASP A 607 0.93 2.20 4.12
N ILE A 608 0.91 1.94 5.42
CA ILE A 608 1.54 2.78 6.44
C ILE A 608 3.08 2.89 6.29
N GLN A 609 3.73 2.03 5.51
CA GLN A 609 5.16 2.12 5.14
C GLN A 609 5.41 2.89 3.83
N GLY A 610 4.35 3.39 3.19
CA GLY A 610 4.42 4.12 1.92
C GLY A 610 4.56 3.21 0.68
N ASN A 611 4.37 1.91 0.81
CA ASN A 611 4.36 1.02 -0.36
C ASN A 611 3.05 1.18 -1.13
N LYS A 612 3.17 1.61 -2.38
CA LYS A 612 2.01 1.82 -3.26
C LYS A 612 1.36 0.50 -3.65
N MET A 613 0.04 0.45 -3.53
CA MET A 613 -0.77 -0.71 -3.90
C MET A 613 -0.54 -1.13 -5.34
N ARG A 614 -0.83 -2.41 -5.63
CA ARG A 614 -1.04 -2.83 -7.02
C ARG A 614 -2.40 -2.33 -7.49
N THR A 615 -2.49 -1.87 -8.74
CA THR A 615 -3.78 -1.48 -9.33
C THR A 615 -4.77 -2.64 -9.22
N PHE A 616 -5.84 -2.44 -8.45
CA PHE A 616 -6.94 -3.39 -8.35
C PHE A 616 -7.91 -3.16 -9.50
N ARG A 617 -8.51 -4.26 -9.99
CA ARG A 617 -9.55 -4.25 -11.03
C ARG A 617 -10.58 -5.31 -10.72
N GLU A 618 -11.80 -4.88 -10.39
CA GLU A 618 -12.97 -5.73 -10.53
C GLU A 618 -13.45 -5.65 -11.97
N LYS A 619 -13.65 -6.80 -12.61
CA LYS A 619 -14.07 -6.90 -14.01
C LYS A 619 -15.55 -7.23 -14.10
N ASP A 620 -16.08 -7.05 -15.30
CA ASP A 620 -17.39 -7.56 -15.70
C ASP A 620 -18.55 -6.95 -14.89
N LEU A 621 -18.40 -5.70 -14.43
CA LEU A 621 -19.47 -4.96 -13.78
C LEU A 621 -20.45 -4.45 -14.85
N ILE A 622 -21.54 -5.18 -15.05
CA ILE A 622 -22.63 -4.79 -15.94
C ILE A 622 -23.45 -3.70 -15.26
N ILE A 623 -23.57 -2.55 -15.93
CA ILE A 623 -24.51 -1.48 -15.56
C ILE A 623 -25.62 -1.47 -16.60
N ASP A 624 -26.86 -1.44 -16.13
CA ASP A 624 -28.03 -1.38 -16.99
C ASP A 624 -29.11 -0.48 -16.39
N THR A 625 -29.32 0.67 -17.02
CA THR A 625 -30.21 1.73 -16.57
C THR A 625 -31.48 1.83 -17.39
N ILE A 626 -31.63 1.02 -18.43
CA ILE A 626 -32.74 1.11 -19.39
C ILE A 626 -33.81 0.08 -19.05
N ASN A 627 -35.08 0.52 -19.10
CA ASN A 627 -36.20 -0.41 -18.95
C ASN A 627 -36.32 -1.33 -20.16
N PRO A 628 -36.72 -2.61 -19.96
CA PRO A 628 -37.00 -3.52 -21.06
C PRO A 628 -38.21 -3.06 -21.89
N ILE A 629 -38.30 -3.51 -23.14
CA ILE A 629 -39.34 -3.14 -24.11
C ILE A 629 -40.14 -4.35 -24.53
N ILE A 630 -41.47 -4.25 -24.41
CA ILE A 630 -42.42 -5.24 -24.94
C ILE A 630 -42.60 -5.01 -26.45
N THR A 631 -42.47 -6.07 -27.25
CA THR A 631 -42.68 -6.04 -28.70
C THR A 631 -44.03 -6.61 -29.12
N LYS A 632 -44.53 -7.62 -28.41
CA LYS A 632 -45.81 -8.28 -28.72
C LYS A 632 -46.45 -8.79 -27.43
N THR A 633 -47.76 -8.63 -27.31
CA THR A 633 -48.57 -9.23 -26.24
C THR A 633 -49.82 -9.85 -26.86
N ILE A 634 -50.22 -11.00 -26.32
CA ILE A 634 -51.38 -11.75 -26.79
C ILE A 634 -52.12 -12.29 -25.57
N ALA A 635 -53.44 -12.12 -25.57
CA ALA A 635 -54.35 -12.88 -24.73
C ALA A 635 -55.43 -13.47 -25.63
N THR A 636 -55.79 -14.71 -25.36
CA THR A 636 -56.84 -15.41 -26.12
C THR A 636 -58.20 -15.11 -25.56
N ASP A 637 -59.19 -14.93 -26.43
CA ASP A 637 -60.58 -15.07 -26.04
C ASP A 637 -60.82 -16.50 -25.56
N ILE A 638 -61.59 -16.66 -24.49
CA ILE A 638 -61.87 -17.96 -23.87
C ILE A 638 -63.34 -18.32 -24.01
N PHE A 639 -63.60 -19.54 -24.46
CA PHE A 639 -64.95 -20.01 -24.76
C PHE A 639 -65.25 -21.31 -24.02
N GLY A 640 -66.48 -21.45 -23.53
CA GLY A 640 -66.86 -22.60 -22.70
C GLY A 640 -65.97 -22.74 -21.45
N SER A 641 -65.29 -23.89 -21.31
CA SER A 641 -64.40 -24.22 -20.18
C SER A 641 -62.92 -24.17 -20.53
N GLN A 642 -62.54 -23.43 -21.57
CA GLN A 642 -61.14 -23.31 -22.00
C GLN A 642 -60.31 -22.52 -21.01
N ASP A 643 -59.03 -22.86 -20.93
CA ASP A 643 -58.03 -22.08 -20.21
C ASP A 643 -57.59 -20.88 -21.04
N LEU A 644 -57.34 -19.77 -20.36
CA LEU A 644 -56.75 -18.58 -20.98
C LEU A 644 -55.27 -18.85 -21.22
N THR A 645 -54.82 -18.69 -22.47
CA THR A 645 -53.39 -18.60 -22.76
C THR A 645 -52.99 -17.17 -23.09
N VAL A 646 -51.96 -16.70 -22.38
CA VAL A 646 -51.33 -15.40 -22.59
C VAL A 646 -49.88 -15.57 -22.99
N SER A 647 -49.40 -14.70 -23.87
CA SER A 647 -47.98 -14.64 -24.25
C SER A 647 -47.49 -13.22 -24.39
N ALA A 648 -46.19 -13.04 -24.17
CA ALA A 648 -45.52 -11.76 -24.31
C ALA A 648 -44.11 -11.97 -24.84
N SER A 649 -43.72 -11.13 -25.81
CA SER A 649 -42.37 -11.04 -26.35
C SER A 649 -41.78 -9.70 -25.94
N ALA A 650 -40.56 -9.71 -25.45
CA ALA A 650 -39.85 -8.51 -25.01
C ALA A 650 -38.36 -8.62 -25.28
N TYR A 651 -37.68 -7.48 -25.36
CA TYR A 651 -36.23 -7.43 -25.36
C TYR A 651 -35.76 -6.34 -24.41
N ASP A 652 -34.55 -6.52 -23.91
CA ASP A 652 -33.85 -5.48 -23.17
C ASP A 652 -32.94 -4.70 -24.15
N PRO A 653 -33.15 -3.38 -24.33
CA PRO A 653 -32.21 -2.54 -25.07
C PRO A 653 -30.89 -2.33 -24.34
N GLY A 654 -30.86 -2.57 -23.02
CA GLY A 654 -29.69 -2.56 -22.17
C GLY A 654 -28.82 -3.81 -22.33
N SER A 655 -28.01 -4.09 -21.31
CA SER A 655 -26.98 -5.13 -21.33
C SER A 655 -27.31 -6.33 -20.42
N SER A 656 -28.42 -6.29 -19.68
CA SER A 656 -28.76 -7.32 -18.69
C SER A 656 -29.71 -8.41 -19.20
N GLY A 657 -30.43 -8.17 -20.30
CA GLY A 657 -31.37 -9.14 -20.89
C GLY A 657 -32.68 -9.25 -20.11
N ILE A 658 -33.64 -10.05 -20.59
CA ILE A 658 -34.91 -10.25 -19.88
C ILE A 658 -34.75 -11.29 -18.76
N SER A 659 -35.03 -10.91 -17.52
CA SER A 659 -35.04 -11.83 -16.38
C SER A 659 -36.36 -12.59 -16.28
N LYS A 660 -37.49 -11.87 -16.32
CA LYS A 660 -38.81 -12.49 -16.31
C LYS A 660 -39.92 -11.60 -16.86
N ILE A 661 -41.02 -12.23 -17.26
CA ILE A 661 -42.29 -11.56 -17.56
C ILE A 661 -43.37 -12.08 -16.61
N THR A 662 -44.19 -11.17 -16.11
CA THR A 662 -45.33 -11.45 -15.26
C THR A 662 -46.62 -10.93 -15.89
N VAL A 663 -47.74 -11.56 -15.56
CA VAL A 663 -49.07 -11.17 -16.03
C VAL A 663 -50.07 -11.17 -14.87
N LYS A 664 -51.02 -10.22 -14.89
CA LYS A 664 -52.19 -10.23 -14.00
C LYS A 664 -53.47 -10.01 -14.80
N ILE A 665 -54.55 -10.65 -14.38
CA ILE A 665 -55.88 -10.54 -15.01
C ILE A 665 -56.76 -9.65 -14.15
N ASP A 666 -57.39 -8.63 -14.75
CA ASP A 666 -58.33 -7.68 -14.12
C ASP A 666 -57.85 -7.06 -12.80
N GLY A 667 -56.55 -6.72 -12.73
CA GLY A 667 -55.94 -6.16 -11.52
C GLY A 667 -55.75 -7.16 -10.37
N GLY A 668 -55.87 -8.47 -10.64
CA GLY A 668 -55.57 -9.56 -9.70
C GLY A 668 -54.08 -9.73 -9.38
N SER A 669 -53.71 -10.90 -8.86
CA SER A 669 -52.31 -11.19 -8.47
C SER A 669 -51.41 -11.38 -9.69
N GLU A 670 -50.16 -10.87 -9.61
CA GLU A 670 -49.11 -11.13 -10.61
C GLU A 670 -48.73 -12.62 -10.61
N GLN A 671 -48.62 -13.20 -11.80
CA GLN A 671 -48.18 -14.58 -12.03
C GLN A 671 -46.95 -14.59 -12.93
N ASP A 672 -45.93 -15.36 -12.56
CA ASP A 672 -44.72 -15.53 -13.38
C ASP A 672 -45.04 -16.37 -14.63
N MET A 673 -44.57 -15.90 -15.79
CA MET A 673 -44.71 -16.59 -17.07
C MET A 673 -43.50 -17.51 -17.33
N THR A 674 -43.68 -18.52 -18.17
CA THR A 674 -42.65 -19.49 -18.52
C THR A 674 -41.91 -19.07 -19.79
N PHE A 675 -40.58 -19.08 -19.76
CA PHE A 675 -39.74 -18.81 -20.95
C PHE A 675 -39.98 -19.86 -22.04
N VAL A 676 -39.97 -19.42 -23.30
CA VAL A 676 -40.18 -20.29 -24.46
C VAL A 676 -38.95 -20.33 -25.36
N PHE A 677 -38.58 -19.19 -25.96
CA PHE A 677 -37.47 -19.08 -26.89
C PHE A 677 -36.98 -17.64 -27.03
N THR A 678 -35.78 -17.51 -27.59
CA THR A 678 -35.18 -16.24 -28.01
C THR A 678 -35.10 -16.19 -29.53
N GLU A 679 -35.52 -15.07 -30.12
CA GLU A 679 -35.38 -14.80 -31.56
C GLU A 679 -34.49 -13.58 -31.81
N LYS A 680 -33.62 -13.66 -32.82
CA LYS A 680 -32.84 -12.49 -33.28
C LYS A 680 -33.68 -11.67 -34.25
N GLN A 681 -34.12 -10.50 -33.81
CA GLN A 681 -34.88 -9.57 -34.63
C GLN A 681 -34.08 -8.30 -34.93
N LYS A 682 -34.39 -7.66 -36.06
CA LYS A 682 -33.77 -6.39 -36.45
C LYS A 682 -34.71 -5.23 -36.09
N ILE A 683 -34.52 -4.65 -34.92
CA ILE A 683 -35.35 -3.53 -34.41
C ILE A 683 -34.54 -2.23 -34.52
N SER A 684 -35.11 -1.22 -35.18
CA SER A 684 -34.46 0.10 -35.40
C SER A 684 -33.04 0.01 -35.99
N GLY A 685 -32.80 -1.00 -36.85
CA GLY A 685 -31.52 -1.23 -37.51
C GLY A 685 -30.48 -2.03 -36.71
N LYS A 686 -30.73 -2.32 -35.43
CA LYS A 686 -29.88 -3.15 -34.57
C LYS A 686 -30.41 -4.59 -34.49
N ASN A 687 -29.52 -5.57 -34.38
CA ASN A 687 -29.90 -6.94 -34.06
C ASN A 687 -30.12 -7.04 -32.55
N VAL A 688 -31.31 -7.41 -32.12
CA VAL A 688 -31.68 -7.59 -30.71
C VAL A 688 -32.21 -9.00 -30.49
N ASN A 689 -32.00 -9.52 -29.29
CA ASN A 689 -32.56 -10.81 -28.86
C ASN A 689 -33.92 -10.54 -28.20
N VAL A 690 -34.98 -11.07 -28.79
CA VAL A 690 -36.36 -10.95 -28.28
C VAL A 690 -36.73 -12.27 -27.61
N ASP A 691 -37.00 -12.24 -26.31
CA ASP A 691 -37.41 -13.38 -25.52
C ASP A 691 -38.93 -13.46 -25.44
N THR A 692 -39.47 -14.64 -25.66
CA THR A 692 -40.91 -14.90 -25.59
C THR A 692 -41.26 -15.79 -24.41
N TYR A 693 -42.29 -15.39 -23.66
CA TYR A 693 -42.82 -16.08 -22.50
C TYR A 693 -44.32 -16.38 -22.70
N TYR A 694 -44.83 -17.39 -22.00
CA TYR A 694 -46.25 -17.74 -21.99
C TYR A 694 -46.74 -18.20 -20.61
N LEU A 695 -48.05 -18.14 -20.40
CA LEU A 695 -48.71 -18.74 -19.24
C LEU A 695 -50.12 -19.22 -19.64
N THR A 696 -50.54 -20.36 -19.09
CA THR A 696 -51.92 -20.86 -19.18
C THR A 696 -52.59 -20.70 -17.82
N ILE A 697 -53.77 -20.10 -17.79
CA ILE A 697 -54.54 -19.79 -16.59
C ILE A 697 -55.89 -20.50 -16.69
N ASP A 698 -56.27 -21.21 -15.63
CA ASP A 698 -57.56 -21.91 -15.55
C ASP A 698 -58.71 -20.93 -15.85
N GLY A 699 -59.36 -21.10 -17.00
CA GLY A 699 -60.36 -20.14 -17.47
C GLY A 699 -61.67 -20.21 -16.69
N THR A 700 -61.88 -21.25 -15.88
CA THR A 700 -63.03 -21.32 -14.96
C THR A 700 -62.91 -20.33 -13.80
N THR A 701 -61.69 -19.84 -13.53
CA THR A 701 -61.43 -18.84 -12.48
C THR A 701 -61.72 -17.41 -12.92
N ILE A 702 -61.81 -17.16 -14.23
CA ILE A 702 -62.07 -15.85 -14.82
C ILE A 702 -63.58 -15.68 -14.90
N THR A 703 -64.14 -14.73 -14.14
CA THR A 703 -65.59 -14.46 -14.08
C THR A 703 -65.85 -12.98 -13.84
N PRO A 704 -67.03 -12.44 -14.24
CA PRO A 704 -68.09 -13.06 -15.03
C PRO A 704 -67.75 -13.11 -16.54
N ASP A 705 -68.60 -13.70 -17.38
CA ASP A 705 -68.47 -13.56 -18.86
C ASP A 705 -68.50 -12.08 -19.28
N GLY A 706 -67.70 -11.74 -20.31
CA GLY A 706 -67.51 -10.37 -20.80
C GLY A 706 -66.06 -10.06 -21.15
N THR A 707 -65.76 -8.78 -21.34
CA THR A 707 -64.39 -8.31 -21.65
C THR A 707 -63.54 -8.22 -20.40
N HIS A 708 -62.36 -8.84 -20.45
CA HIS A 708 -61.33 -8.87 -19.43
C HIS A 708 -60.04 -8.23 -19.95
N THR A 709 -59.10 -7.95 -19.04
CA THR A 709 -57.80 -7.37 -19.38
C THR A 709 -56.65 -8.18 -18.79
N ALA A 710 -55.65 -8.50 -19.62
CA ALA A 710 -54.37 -9.03 -19.19
C ALA A 710 -53.31 -7.92 -19.20
N GLU A 711 -52.73 -7.62 -18.04
CA GLU A 711 -51.66 -6.63 -17.89
C GLU A 711 -50.31 -7.32 -17.71
N PHE A 712 -49.35 -7.00 -18.58
CA PHE A 712 -48.01 -7.58 -18.56
C PHE A 712 -46.99 -6.61 -17.96
N LYS A 713 -46.04 -7.19 -17.22
CA LYS A 713 -44.89 -6.49 -16.65
C LYS A 713 -43.63 -7.29 -16.93
N VAL A 714 -42.67 -6.63 -17.56
CA VAL A 714 -41.37 -7.20 -17.93
C VAL A 714 -40.31 -6.65 -17.00
N ILE A 715 -39.45 -7.53 -16.51
CA ILE A 715 -38.34 -7.21 -15.62
C ILE A 715 -37.05 -7.74 -16.27
N ASP A 716 -36.04 -6.88 -16.38
CA ASP A 716 -34.73 -7.24 -16.93
C ASP A 716 -33.78 -7.84 -15.86
N GLY A 717 -32.55 -8.15 -16.25
CA GLY A 717 -31.52 -8.74 -15.38
C GLY A 717 -31.02 -7.81 -14.26
N ALA A 718 -31.10 -6.49 -14.44
CA ALA A 718 -30.78 -5.49 -13.41
C ALA A 718 -31.98 -5.14 -12.51
N GLY A 719 -33.17 -5.65 -12.85
CA GLY A 719 -34.41 -5.37 -12.15
C GLY A 719 -35.12 -4.08 -12.57
N ASN A 720 -34.72 -3.45 -13.69
CA ASN A 720 -35.56 -2.41 -14.30
C ASN A 720 -36.81 -3.05 -14.89
N PHE A 721 -37.89 -2.29 -14.95
CA PHE A 721 -39.18 -2.84 -15.35
C PHE A 721 -40.06 -1.86 -16.13
N LEU A 722 -40.83 -2.40 -17.05
CA LEU A 722 -41.88 -1.69 -17.77
C LEU A 722 -43.25 -2.26 -17.39
N SER A 723 -44.16 -1.38 -16.94
CA SER A 723 -45.53 -1.74 -16.52
C SER A 723 -46.57 -1.04 -17.39
N SER A 724 -46.75 -1.41 -18.66
CA SER A 724 -47.82 -0.77 -19.46
C SER A 724 -48.16 -1.44 -20.80
N SER A 725 -48.12 -2.78 -20.92
CA SER A 725 -48.82 -3.42 -22.04
C SER A 725 -50.03 -4.18 -21.49
N SER A 726 -51.21 -3.72 -21.87
CA SER A 726 -52.48 -4.37 -21.55
C SER A 726 -53.15 -4.80 -22.86
N VAL A 727 -53.64 -6.03 -22.91
CA VAL A 727 -54.46 -6.53 -24.01
C VAL A 727 -55.80 -7.00 -23.44
N SER A 728 -56.89 -6.71 -24.15
CA SER A 728 -58.22 -7.17 -23.78
C SER A 728 -58.52 -8.49 -24.46
N PHE A 729 -59.27 -9.35 -23.77
CA PHE A 729 -59.81 -10.60 -24.30
C PHE A 729 -61.24 -10.78 -23.79
N ASP A 730 -62.08 -11.45 -24.56
CA ASP A 730 -63.46 -11.74 -24.18
C ASP A 730 -63.58 -13.17 -23.64
N LYS A 731 -64.40 -13.31 -22.59
CA LYS A 731 -64.87 -14.59 -22.08
C LYS A 731 -66.33 -14.77 -22.43
N ASP A 732 -66.65 -15.88 -23.09
CA ASP A 732 -68.02 -16.33 -23.30
C ASP A 732 -68.14 -17.82 -22.98
N SER A 733 -68.63 -18.14 -21.77
CA SER A 733 -68.82 -19.51 -21.32
C SER A 733 -69.97 -20.23 -22.04
N THR A 734 -70.79 -19.51 -22.81
CA THR A 734 -71.96 -20.04 -23.53
C THR A 734 -71.68 -20.30 -25.01
N ALA A 735 -70.71 -19.61 -25.60
CA ALA A 735 -70.24 -19.86 -26.95
C ALA A 735 -69.24 -21.02 -27.00
N LYS A 736 -69.32 -21.82 -28.07
CA LYS A 736 -68.29 -22.78 -28.46
C LYS A 736 -67.68 -22.28 -29.76
N THR A 737 -66.45 -21.79 -29.73
CA THR A 737 -65.75 -21.32 -30.94
C THR A 737 -64.72 -22.32 -31.46
N ILE A 738 -64.44 -23.39 -30.71
CA ILE A 738 -63.75 -24.58 -31.20
C ILE A 738 -64.70 -25.76 -30.99
N GLY A 739 -64.97 -26.48 -32.07
CA GLY A 739 -66.10 -27.41 -32.17
C GLY A 739 -66.99 -27.04 -33.35
N GLY A 740 -66.89 -27.87 -34.37
CA GLY A 740 -67.60 -27.80 -35.64
C GLY A 740 -67.39 -29.12 -36.38
N ASP A 741 -67.88 -29.21 -37.60
CA ASP A 741 -67.76 -30.42 -38.40
C ASP A 741 -66.47 -30.40 -39.23
N ILE A 742 -65.51 -31.27 -38.91
CA ILE A 742 -64.29 -31.46 -39.71
C ILE A 742 -64.52 -32.53 -40.76
N ALA A 743 -64.10 -32.26 -42.01
CA ALA A 743 -63.79 -33.30 -42.98
C ALA A 743 -62.31 -33.70 -42.88
N PHE A 744 -62.03 -34.87 -42.31
CA PHE A 744 -60.69 -35.41 -42.29
C PHE A 744 -60.45 -36.30 -43.51
N LEU A 745 -59.47 -35.93 -44.33
CA LEU A 745 -59.11 -36.62 -45.56
C LEU A 745 -58.12 -37.74 -45.25
N CYS A 746 -58.55 -38.99 -45.38
CA CYS A 746 -57.69 -40.14 -45.15
C CYS A 746 -57.05 -40.68 -46.41
N LYS A 747 -55.78 -41.07 -46.31
CA LYS A 747 -55.09 -41.75 -47.40
C LYS A 747 -55.73 -43.11 -47.72
N ASP A 748 -55.93 -43.90 -46.67
CA ASP A 748 -56.48 -45.25 -46.72
C ASP A 748 -57.94 -45.26 -46.20
N PHE A 749 -58.62 -46.41 -46.30
CA PHE A 749 -59.99 -46.52 -45.78
C PHE A 749 -60.00 -46.40 -44.25
N PRO A 750 -60.89 -45.58 -43.66
CA PRO A 750 -60.99 -45.44 -42.21
C PRO A 750 -61.36 -46.76 -41.51
N VAL A 751 -60.93 -46.90 -40.26
CA VAL A 751 -61.21 -48.06 -39.40
C VAL A 751 -61.79 -47.59 -38.07
N VAL A 752 -62.62 -48.42 -37.44
CA VAL A 752 -63.18 -48.12 -36.11
C VAL A 752 -62.29 -48.72 -35.03
N ILE A 753 -61.81 -47.89 -34.10
CA ILE A 753 -61.00 -48.29 -32.95
C ILE A 753 -61.58 -47.62 -31.71
N ASN A 754 -61.92 -48.40 -30.69
CA ASN A 754 -62.49 -47.89 -29.43
C ASN A 754 -63.69 -46.94 -29.63
N SER A 755 -64.59 -47.30 -30.56
CA SER A 755 -65.78 -46.52 -30.94
C SER A 755 -65.52 -45.24 -31.73
N GLU A 756 -64.26 -44.91 -32.04
CA GLU A 756 -63.90 -43.77 -32.90
C GLU A 756 -63.50 -44.23 -34.31
N THR A 757 -63.96 -43.51 -35.34
CA THR A 757 -63.55 -43.76 -36.72
C THR A 757 -62.29 -42.98 -37.03
N VAL A 758 -61.17 -43.68 -37.26
CA VAL A 758 -59.84 -43.07 -37.43
C VAL A 758 -59.13 -43.63 -38.66
N CYS A 759 -58.04 -42.98 -39.07
CA CYS A 759 -57.18 -43.43 -40.16
C CYS A 759 -55.79 -43.77 -39.64
N GLN A 760 -55.13 -44.74 -40.26
CA GLN A 760 -53.94 -45.38 -39.69
C GLN A 760 -52.62 -44.99 -40.37
N ASN A 761 -52.63 -44.10 -41.38
CA ASN A 761 -51.39 -43.73 -42.05
C ASN A 761 -50.67 -42.60 -41.30
N GLY A 762 -49.38 -42.78 -41.01
CA GLY A 762 -48.55 -41.73 -40.42
C GLY A 762 -49.14 -41.18 -39.13
N ILE A 763 -49.39 -39.86 -39.11
CA ILE A 763 -49.92 -39.14 -37.95
C ILE A 763 -51.46 -39.05 -37.91
N GLU A 764 -52.18 -39.53 -38.95
CA GLU A 764 -53.63 -39.39 -39.11
C GLU A 764 -54.41 -39.76 -37.83
N ARG A 765 -54.12 -40.93 -37.23
CA ARG A 765 -54.83 -41.41 -36.03
C ARG A 765 -54.69 -40.45 -34.86
N GLN A 766 -53.49 -39.95 -34.64
CA GLN A 766 -53.16 -39.15 -33.47
C GLN A 766 -53.79 -37.77 -33.60
N THR A 767 -53.71 -37.16 -34.80
CA THR A 767 -54.37 -35.90 -35.11
C THR A 767 -55.89 -36.00 -34.99
N ILE A 768 -56.53 -37.08 -35.48
CA ILE A 768 -57.99 -37.26 -35.36
C ILE A 768 -58.40 -37.37 -33.89
N LEU A 769 -57.73 -38.22 -33.11
CA LEU A 769 -58.08 -38.41 -31.70
C LEU A 769 -57.85 -37.14 -30.88
N TRP A 770 -56.81 -36.38 -31.20
CA TRP A 770 -56.57 -35.08 -30.60
C TRP A 770 -57.71 -34.10 -30.94
N LEU A 771 -58.05 -33.92 -32.21
CA LEU A 771 -59.15 -33.04 -32.63
C LEU A 771 -60.51 -33.38 -31.96
N ILE A 772 -60.82 -34.67 -31.83
CA ILE A 772 -62.02 -35.13 -31.12
C ILE A 772 -61.95 -34.78 -29.63
N GLY A 773 -60.78 -34.99 -29.00
CA GLY A 773 -60.52 -34.59 -27.62
C GLY A 773 -60.70 -33.10 -27.38
N GLU A 774 -60.34 -32.27 -28.35
CA GLU A 774 -60.52 -30.82 -28.35
C GLU A 774 -61.96 -30.37 -28.69
N GLY A 775 -62.90 -31.32 -28.86
CA GLY A 775 -64.33 -31.04 -29.02
C GLY A 775 -64.81 -30.87 -30.47
N TRP A 776 -64.00 -31.21 -31.48
CA TRP A 776 -64.43 -31.23 -32.88
C TRP A 776 -65.26 -32.47 -33.22
N ASN A 777 -66.28 -32.31 -34.06
CA ASN A 777 -66.96 -33.43 -34.69
C ASN A 777 -66.20 -33.83 -35.97
N VAL A 778 -65.33 -34.83 -35.85
CA VAL A 778 -64.46 -35.24 -36.96
C VAL A 778 -65.14 -36.32 -37.79
N GLU A 779 -65.66 -35.96 -38.96
CA GLU A 779 -66.10 -36.93 -39.96
C GLU A 779 -64.93 -37.36 -40.84
N VAL A 780 -64.74 -38.67 -40.95
CA VAL A 780 -63.55 -39.27 -41.54
C VAL A 780 -63.94 -40.12 -42.74
N LYS A 781 -63.44 -39.79 -43.94
CA LYS A 781 -63.57 -40.62 -45.15
C LYS A 781 -62.26 -40.68 -45.90
N LYS A 782 -62.13 -41.69 -46.75
CA LYS A 782 -61.04 -41.74 -47.73
C LYS A 782 -61.11 -40.50 -48.62
N TYR A 783 -59.96 -39.89 -48.92
CA TYR A 783 -59.86 -38.61 -49.65
C TYR A 783 -60.59 -38.58 -51.02
N THR A 784 -60.86 -39.74 -51.63
CA THR A 784 -61.58 -39.89 -52.90
C THR A 784 -63.10 -39.94 -52.78
N ASP A 785 -63.62 -40.18 -51.58
CA ASP A 785 -65.03 -40.53 -51.38
C ASP A 785 -65.86 -39.32 -50.93
N TRP A 786 -65.20 -38.19 -50.66
CA TRP A 786 -65.82 -36.92 -50.36
C TRP A 786 -66.43 -36.25 -51.59
N THR A 787 -67.70 -35.88 -51.50
CA THR A 787 -68.38 -35.03 -52.50
C THR A 787 -68.25 -33.55 -52.14
N LEU A 788 -68.39 -32.66 -53.14
CA LEU A 788 -68.35 -31.21 -52.91
C LEU A 788 -69.45 -30.76 -51.92
N SER A 789 -70.66 -31.33 -52.02
CA SER A 789 -71.76 -30.97 -51.11
C SER A 789 -71.48 -31.35 -49.66
N GLU A 790 -70.85 -32.51 -49.43
CA GLU A 790 -70.49 -32.94 -48.07
C GLU A 790 -69.39 -32.05 -47.50
N LEU A 791 -68.35 -31.75 -48.30
CA LEU A 791 -67.24 -30.88 -47.87
C LEU A 791 -67.71 -29.43 -47.63
N SER A 792 -68.67 -28.94 -48.39
CA SER A 792 -69.19 -27.56 -48.26
C SER A 792 -70.10 -27.38 -47.05
N ALA A 793 -70.53 -28.47 -46.41
CA ALA A 793 -71.27 -28.46 -45.16
C ALA A 793 -70.35 -28.60 -43.94
N LYS A 794 -69.02 -28.62 -44.15
CA LYS A 794 -68.01 -28.70 -43.10
C LYS A 794 -67.44 -27.34 -42.80
N ASP A 795 -66.97 -27.19 -41.56
CA ASP A 795 -66.35 -25.96 -41.09
C ASP A 795 -64.84 -25.95 -41.39
N LEU A 796 -64.23 -27.12 -41.55
CA LEU A 796 -62.80 -27.26 -41.81
C LEU A 796 -62.48 -28.57 -42.53
N ILE A 797 -61.54 -28.50 -43.47
CA ILE A 797 -60.96 -29.68 -44.13
C ILE A 797 -59.54 -29.90 -43.61
N VAL A 798 -59.23 -31.11 -43.16
CA VAL A 798 -57.91 -31.47 -42.62
C VAL A 798 -57.30 -32.63 -43.39
N CYS A 799 -56.00 -32.57 -43.66
CA CYS A 799 -55.24 -33.68 -44.21
C CYS A 799 -53.84 -33.74 -43.61
N THR A 800 -53.23 -34.93 -43.61
CA THR A 800 -51.86 -35.12 -43.11
C THR A 800 -50.93 -35.88 -44.07
N ASP A 801 -51.46 -36.79 -44.90
CA ASP A 801 -50.66 -37.54 -45.87
C ASP A 801 -50.43 -36.76 -47.18
N GLN A 802 -49.20 -36.31 -47.40
CA GLN A 802 -48.79 -35.63 -48.65
C GLN A 802 -48.77 -36.50 -49.91
N THR A 803 -48.84 -37.83 -49.79
CA THR A 803 -48.71 -38.72 -50.96
C THR A 803 -50.00 -38.84 -51.74
N LYS A 804 -51.15 -38.76 -51.05
CA LYS A 804 -52.50 -38.92 -51.59
C LYS A 804 -53.50 -37.94 -50.96
N ALA A 805 -53.69 -37.95 -49.64
CA ALA A 805 -54.80 -37.23 -49.00
C ALA A 805 -54.69 -35.71 -49.13
N CYS A 806 -53.50 -35.15 -48.92
CA CYS A 806 -53.19 -33.74 -49.16
C CYS A 806 -52.91 -33.41 -50.63
N LYS A 807 -53.35 -34.25 -51.58
CA LYS A 807 -53.45 -33.87 -52.99
C LYS A 807 -54.93 -33.61 -53.26
N PRO A 808 -55.42 -32.37 -53.07
CA PRO A 808 -56.84 -32.05 -53.22
C PRO A 808 -57.41 -32.63 -54.51
N THR A 809 -58.49 -33.40 -54.37
CA THR A 809 -59.35 -33.77 -55.50
C THR A 809 -60.08 -32.53 -56.00
N PRO A 810 -60.72 -32.56 -57.19
CA PRO A 810 -61.52 -31.42 -57.65
C PRO A 810 -62.56 -30.96 -56.61
N ALA A 811 -63.26 -31.90 -55.96
CA ALA A 811 -64.24 -31.59 -54.91
C ALA A 811 -63.62 -30.87 -53.70
N VAL A 812 -62.45 -31.31 -53.23
CA VAL A 812 -61.71 -30.66 -52.13
C VAL A 812 -61.19 -29.28 -52.54
N SER A 813 -60.69 -29.16 -53.77
CA SER A 813 -60.19 -27.89 -54.29
C SER A 813 -61.31 -26.87 -54.44
N ASP A 814 -62.47 -27.27 -54.96
CA ASP A 814 -63.63 -26.39 -55.13
C ASP A 814 -64.23 -26.01 -53.78
N ALA A 815 -64.31 -26.95 -52.82
CA ALA A 815 -64.76 -26.64 -51.46
C ALA A 815 -63.89 -25.54 -50.82
N HIS A 816 -62.57 -25.65 -50.92
CA HIS A 816 -61.66 -24.67 -50.34
C HIS A 816 -61.61 -23.34 -51.12
N LYS A 817 -61.41 -23.40 -52.44
CA LYS A 817 -61.15 -22.20 -53.27
C LYS A 817 -62.40 -21.45 -53.73
N ILE A 818 -63.53 -22.14 -53.86
CA ILE A 818 -64.77 -21.56 -54.39
C ILE A 818 -65.78 -21.36 -53.25
N ASN A 819 -65.95 -22.37 -52.40
CA ASN A 819 -66.91 -22.31 -51.29
C ASN A 819 -66.29 -21.79 -49.98
N ASN A 820 -65.02 -21.36 -50.01
CA ASN A 820 -64.29 -20.75 -48.90
C ASN A 820 -64.26 -21.60 -47.62
N ILE A 821 -64.30 -22.93 -47.75
CA ILE A 821 -64.12 -23.80 -46.59
C ILE A 821 -62.65 -23.78 -46.16
N PRO A 822 -62.31 -23.45 -44.90
CA PRO A 822 -60.95 -23.50 -44.37
C PRO A 822 -60.26 -24.84 -44.61
N PHE A 823 -58.93 -24.82 -44.79
CA PHE A 823 -58.13 -26.01 -45.08
C PHE A 823 -56.85 -26.01 -44.26
N VAL A 824 -56.57 -27.11 -43.56
CA VAL A 824 -55.34 -27.32 -42.79
C VAL A 824 -54.59 -28.55 -43.28
N GLU A 825 -53.30 -28.35 -43.57
CA GLU A 825 -52.35 -29.39 -43.95
C GLU A 825 -51.29 -29.56 -42.84
N ILE A 826 -51.19 -30.77 -42.28
CA ILE A 826 -50.14 -31.11 -41.30
C ILE A 826 -49.24 -32.21 -41.89
N SER A 827 -48.14 -31.82 -42.53
CA SER A 827 -47.31 -32.75 -43.31
C SER A 827 -46.32 -33.58 -42.47
N ASP A 828 -46.31 -34.90 -42.66
CA ASP A 828 -45.44 -35.84 -41.93
C ASP A 828 -44.21 -36.37 -42.73
N ARG A 829 -44.10 -36.15 -44.04
CA ARG A 829 -42.97 -36.62 -44.90
C ARG A 829 -42.36 -35.59 -45.85
N GLY A 830 -42.66 -34.31 -45.69
CA GLY A 830 -41.72 -33.26 -46.12
C GLY A 830 -42.12 -32.38 -47.28
N SER A 831 -43.41 -32.29 -47.58
CA SER A 831 -43.90 -31.30 -48.54
C SER A 831 -45.32 -30.84 -48.21
N ALA A 832 -45.56 -29.53 -48.24
CA ALA A 832 -46.89 -28.92 -48.14
C ALA A 832 -47.58 -28.95 -49.52
N VAL A 833 -48.14 -30.10 -49.88
CA VAL A 833 -48.61 -30.40 -51.24
C VAL A 833 -49.97 -29.75 -51.54
N ALA A 834 -50.84 -29.63 -50.54
CA ALA A 834 -52.10 -28.93 -50.71
C ALA A 834 -51.83 -27.43 -50.85
N ALA A 835 -51.00 -26.87 -49.97
CA ALA A 835 -50.61 -25.45 -50.03
C ALA A 835 -49.98 -25.06 -51.38
N ASP A 836 -49.11 -25.91 -51.93
CA ASP A 836 -48.47 -25.72 -53.24
C ASP A 836 -49.48 -25.79 -54.38
N LYS A 837 -50.39 -26.77 -54.37
CA LYS A 837 -51.50 -26.87 -55.33
C LYS A 837 -52.46 -25.69 -55.27
N PHE A 838 -52.59 -25.06 -54.10
CA PHE A 838 -53.38 -23.86 -53.90
C PHE A 838 -52.62 -22.56 -54.22
N ASN A 839 -51.34 -22.64 -54.61
CA ASN A 839 -50.44 -21.52 -54.88
C ASN A 839 -50.17 -20.60 -53.66
N TYR A 840 -50.27 -21.13 -52.44
CA TYR A 840 -49.95 -20.38 -51.21
C TYR A 840 -48.45 -20.39 -50.88
N VAL A 841 -47.68 -21.30 -51.48
CA VAL A 841 -46.22 -21.37 -51.29
C VAL A 841 -45.52 -21.29 -52.65
N LYS A 842 -44.30 -20.73 -52.64
CA LYS A 842 -43.37 -20.70 -53.78
C LYS A 842 -42.71 -22.06 -54.02
N SER A 843 -42.67 -22.91 -52.99
CA SER A 843 -42.15 -24.26 -53.05
C SER A 843 -42.76 -25.09 -51.93
N SER A 844 -43.24 -26.29 -52.26
CA SER A 844 -43.68 -27.28 -51.28
C SER A 844 -42.58 -27.83 -50.37
N SER A 845 -41.29 -27.59 -50.66
CA SER A 845 -40.17 -28.20 -49.92
C SER A 845 -40.09 -27.73 -48.46
N SER A 846 -39.93 -28.65 -47.52
CA SER A 846 -39.86 -28.35 -46.07
C SER A 846 -38.59 -28.92 -45.43
N THR A 847 -38.25 -28.42 -44.24
CA THR A 847 -37.08 -28.86 -43.46
C THR A 847 -37.48 -29.92 -42.43
N THR A 848 -36.56 -30.86 -42.16
CA THR A 848 -36.76 -31.94 -41.17
C THR A 848 -36.58 -31.42 -39.75
N GLY A 849 -37.66 -31.37 -38.97
CA GLY A 849 -37.58 -31.15 -37.53
C GLY A 849 -37.06 -32.36 -36.75
N LYS A 850 -36.72 -32.14 -35.48
CA LYS A 850 -36.49 -33.23 -34.51
C LYS A 850 -37.80 -33.99 -34.28
N ALA A 851 -37.72 -35.25 -33.85
CA ALA A 851 -38.92 -35.98 -33.45
C ALA A 851 -39.53 -35.29 -32.22
N THR A 852 -40.81 -34.96 -32.29
CA THR A 852 -41.54 -34.21 -31.25
C THR A 852 -42.91 -34.84 -31.07
N MET A 853 -43.45 -34.78 -29.85
CA MET A 853 -44.87 -35.07 -29.60
C MET A 853 -45.74 -33.82 -29.78
N ASN A 854 -45.09 -32.66 -29.83
CA ASN A 854 -45.74 -31.37 -29.74
C ASN A 854 -45.62 -30.58 -31.06
N LEU A 855 -46.69 -29.88 -31.39
CA LEU A 855 -46.72 -28.83 -32.41
C LEU A 855 -46.63 -27.47 -31.70
N PHE A 856 -45.82 -26.55 -32.24
CA PHE A 856 -45.66 -25.23 -31.68
C PHE A 856 -46.52 -24.24 -32.45
N VAL A 857 -47.50 -23.63 -31.80
CA VAL A 857 -48.34 -22.59 -32.40
C VAL A 857 -47.78 -21.22 -32.02
N GLU A 858 -47.27 -20.50 -33.01
CA GLU A 858 -46.65 -19.17 -32.85
C GLU A 858 -47.69 -18.04 -32.79
N THR A 859 -48.81 -18.17 -33.50
CA THR A 859 -49.92 -17.21 -33.49
C THR A 859 -51.20 -18.00 -33.79
N PRO A 860 -52.27 -17.80 -33.02
CA PRO A 860 -53.50 -18.54 -33.19
C PRO A 860 -54.22 -18.01 -34.43
N ASP A 861 -54.82 -18.92 -35.15
CA ASP A 861 -55.76 -18.67 -36.22
C ASP A 861 -57.11 -19.28 -35.85
N PRO A 862 -58.20 -19.10 -36.61
CA PRO A 862 -59.51 -19.66 -36.27
C PRO A 862 -59.55 -21.19 -36.01
N VAL A 863 -58.54 -21.94 -36.45
CA VAL A 863 -58.36 -23.38 -36.18
C VAL A 863 -57.46 -23.64 -34.97
N THR A 864 -56.47 -22.79 -34.74
CA THR A 864 -55.52 -22.91 -33.63
C THR A 864 -55.82 -21.97 -32.46
N THR A 865 -56.95 -21.25 -32.49
CA THR A 865 -57.47 -20.43 -31.39
C THR A 865 -57.63 -21.33 -30.17
N GLY A 866 -57.07 -20.94 -29.03
CA GLY A 866 -57.00 -21.78 -27.82
C GLY A 866 -55.77 -22.71 -27.72
N PHE A 867 -54.95 -22.81 -28.77
CA PHE A 867 -53.72 -23.62 -28.78
C PHE A 867 -52.51 -22.72 -28.98
N PHE A 868 -51.69 -22.56 -27.95
CA PHE A 868 -50.49 -21.72 -28.00
C PHE A 868 -49.28 -22.44 -27.43
N GLY A 869 -48.14 -22.20 -28.06
CA GLY A 869 -46.91 -22.85 -27.63
C GLY A 869 -46.91 -24.35 -27.95
N SER A 870 -46.21 -25.13 -27.14
CA SER A 870 -45.98 -26.56 -27.37
C SER A 870 -47.24 -27.36 -27.02
N THR A 871 -48.08 -27.63 -28.02
CA THR A 871 -49.32 -28.42 -27.88
C THR A 871 -49.04 -29.87 -28.20
N GLU A 872 -49.31 -30.80 -27.28
CA GLU A 872 -49.14 -32.24 -27.50
C GLU A 872 -50.25 -32.78 -28.40
N ILE A 873 -49.98 -32.84 -29.71
CA ILE A 873 -50.93 -33.32 -30.73
C ILE A 873 -50.66 -34.79 -31.11
N LEU A 874 -49.49 -35.32 -30.73
CA LEU A 874 -49.06 -36.67 -31.08
C LEU A 874 -48.88 -37.53 -29.82
N LEU A 875 -49.38 -38.76 -29.89
CA LEU A 875 -49.28 -39.76 -28.83
C LEU A 875 -47.85 -40.33 -28.68
N LEU A 876 -46.98 -40.14 -29.68
CA LEU A 876 -45.59 -40.61 -29.70
C LEU A 876 -44.70 -39.66 -30.52
N PRO A 877 -43.39 -39.53 -30.25
CA PRO A 877 -42.53 -38.60 -30.97
C PRO A 877 -42.47 -38.88 -32.48
N GLN A 878 -42.89 -37.92 -33.31
CA GLN A 878 -42.82 -38.02 -34.78
C GLN A 878 -41.98 -36.88 -35.36
N LYS A 879 -41.33 -37.14 -36.50
CA LYS A 879 -40.63 -36.08 -37.25
C LYS A 879 -41.66 -35.29 -38.06
N ILE A 880 -42.10 -34.17 -37.52
CA ILE A 880 -42.90 -33.20 -38.28
C ILE A 880 -41.96 -32.33 -39.12
N ARG A 881 -42.50 -31.81 -40.21
CA ARG A 881 -41.77 -31.00 -41.19
C ARG A 881 -42.27 -29.56 -41.12
N SER A 882 -41.35 -28.60 -41.10
CA SER A 882 -41.68 -27.17 -41.04
C SER A 882 -41.32 -26.47 -42.36
N LEU A 883 -42.16 -25.51 -42.75
CA LEU A 883 -41.95 -24.68 -43.93
C LEU A 883 -41.55 -23.28 -43.47
N SER A 884 -40.45 -22.74 -43.98
CA SER A 884 -40.00 -21.39 -43.63
C SER A 884 -40.93 -20.33 -44.24
N GLN A 885 -41.23 -19.25 -43.50
CA GLN A 885 -41.98 -18.08 -43.98
C GLN A 885 -41.44 -17.52 -45.31
N SER A 886 -40.13 -17.59 -45.55
CA SER A 886 -39.51 -17.17 -46.83
C SER A 886 -40.10 -17.85 -48.08
N LYS A 887 -40.75 -19.01 -47.90
CA LYS A 887 -41.37 -19.80 -48.95
C LYS A 887 -42.85 -19.48 -49.18
N LEU A 888 -43.47 -18.59 -48.41
CA LEU A 888 -44.84 -18.13 -48.67
C LEU A 888 -44.90 -17.32 -49.97
N SER A 889 -45.98 -17.50 -50.74
CA SER A 889 -46.25 -16.69 -51.93
C SER A 889 -46.78 -15.31 -51.53
N THR A 890 -46.71 -14.34 -52.43
CA THR A 890 -47.21 -12.97 -52.15
C THR A 890 -48.73 -12.90 -51.97
N SER A 891 -49.45 -13.97 -52.34
CA SER A 891 -50.90 -14.11 -52.15
C SER A 891 -51.27 -14.91 -50.89
N ALA A 892 -50.30 -15.44 -50.17
CA ALA A 892 -50.54 -16.04 -48.86
C ALA A 892 -50.47 -14.96 -47.79
N ILE A 893 -51.46 -14.98 -46.90
CA ILE A 893 -51.46 -14.15 -45.70
C ILE A 893 -50.75 -14.98 -44.63
N ASP A 894 -49.63 -14.48 -44.12
CA ASP A 894 -49.04 -14.99 -42.90
C ASP A 894 -49.86 -14.42 -41.73
N LEU A 895 -50.52 -15.29 -40.97
CA LEU A 895 -51.34 -14.88 -39.83
C LEU A 895 -50.46 -14.51 -38.61
N GLY A 896 -49.13 -14.65 -38.71
CA GLY A 896 -48.17 -14.39 -37.63
C GLY A 896 -47.43 -13.05 -37.66
N THR A 897 -47.58 -12.21 -38.70
CA THR A 897 -46.90 -10.90 -38.83
C THR A 897 -47.83 -9.71 -38.74
#